data_AF-A0A1Z5JYS1-F1
#
_entry.id   AF-A0A1Z5JYS1-F1
#
_cell.length_a   1.000
_cell.length_b   1.000
_cell.length_c   1.000
_cell.angle_alpha   90.00
_cell.angle_beta   90.00
_cell.angle_gamma   90.00
#
_symmetry.space_group_name_H-M   'P 1'
#
loop_
_entity.id
_entity.type
_entity.pdbx_description
1 polymer ?
#
loop_
_entity_poly.entity_id
_entity_poly.type
_entity_poly.pdbx_seq_one_letter_code
_entity_poly.pdbx_strand_id
1 'polypeptide(L)'
;MLDYSQVLAATEAEAAASNLIWHRRALEQLHDSLAQIPLQQQSAYREALVRCPQLVQTESDPMQFLVFADFNSWNAATRIITYWEKRRELFGERAFLPVLDLSGNGALAGEDLMLFSTGSFQLTAEDTVVVDRSLEPDKIEFSIESTIRRYFFILQLLSRHRVNALHGKGYQVVIHFRTSKRTENRVASKTMELSSKAFPAHLKAIHLVLDADAHLGFVENAYLFFRTWQFIPCHFVVHHCETPAQALVKLIPHGILPNALPPTLGGNYQSSVEYPRFLAQFGFVAANALTSLIMDHKSDATLFNLECLHGAIDLLPESDKTAYIEAIQRTPDLVEAESPPLRFLEFDDFNYAAAAIRLCNYWKYRVDMFGDRAFLPMTINGAMGPDGEMALELGSQFLLRNGNCGRSVWCGEPLLKMSSDPEVDLKMRVKVLYYVASKVLKILSRFVIISCPSGWSVFTEFCCKFLVRMFTTLFGEDQNIHFSVGVEAQEEMHQKFEALGVTSEGLPKKAGGQDGPMEFLLCQRLEENHGEVSVTNEVASSAIKAMRTALALIPNGNKAAYLEALDKAPELSEQESLWERFLRFTNCNATKAANMYAKYWEVRKDLFGDRAFLPLNQTFEGAVERKDVTVLQTGYLMQLPCVESGQSVLYCDGTKLQKSTFSSSRARCKFYMLSIMSENVISQMKGFNLLYFWSDPSFDRVFKEHFVDTILPVMPVRVHEVHILGLDLCPADVLVESSMEARLNKTKRVLDFQQVLGAPAVETHVGTSREDLLQNLLDYGYSRESLPKALFGLLGFDDFVKWQELRVRYEWGLFTNSREEELSARYLIPRNKLLLQEEDSEKVERKRRMTIILSRRKRERERMSLESLQEEAMEQTDRNRKLQRLNETLRELVEKANEIVKGGLS
;
A
#
# COMPACT_ATOMS: atom_id res chain seq x y z
N MET A 1 -38.31 -20.43 -1.01
CA MET A 1 -37.19 -19.74 -0.33
C MET A 1 -36.13 -20.78 -0.08
N LEU A 2 -35.00 -20.70 -0.76
CA LEU A 2 -33.84 -21.55 -0.47
C LEU A 2 -33.11 -20.94 0.74
N ASP A 3 -32.68 -21.80 1.65
CA ASP A 3 -32.07 -21.46 2.93
C ASP A 3 -30.68 -20.83 2.69
N TYR A 4 -30.52 -19.55 3.08
CA TYR A 4 -29.31 -18.75 2.89
C TYR A 4 -28.06 -19.40 3.52
N SER A 5 -28.25 -20.22 4.56
CA SER A 5 -27.16 -21.00 5.17
C SER A 5 -26.57 -22.04 4.22
N GLN A 6 -27.37 -22.60 3.31
CA GLN A 6 -26.91 -23.57 2.31
C GLN A 6 -26.10 -22.89 1.19
N VAL A 7 -26.41 -21.63 0.86
CA VAL A 7 -25.67 -20.85 -0.15
C VAL A 7 -24.31 -20.40 0.39
N LEU A 8 -24.25 -19.97 1.66
CA LEU A 8 -23.00 -19.63 2.35
C LEU A 8 -22.08 -20.85 2.49
N ALA A 9 -22.64 -21.99 2.91
CA ALA A 9 -21.89 -23.25 3.00
C ALA A 9 -21.37 -23.71 1.63
N ALA A 10 -22.14 -23.50 0.55
CA ALA A 10 -21.72 -23.82 -0.81
C ALA A 10 -20.59 -22.92 -1.32
N THR A 11 -20.61 -21.62 -1.00
CA THR A 11 -19.56 -20.66 -1.41
C THR A 11 -18.27 -20.83 -0.62
N GLU A 12 -18.35 -21.12 0.68
CA GLU A 12 -17.18 -21.51 1.49
C GLU A 12 -16.58 -22.83 0.99
N ALA A 13 -17.44 -23.80 0.64
CA ALA A 13 -17.00 -25.05 0.03
C ALA A 13 -16.32 -24.82 -1.33
N GLU A 14 -16.79 -23.87 -2.14
CA GLU A 14 -16.20 -23.56 -3.45
C GLU A 14 -14.87 -22.81 -3.34
N ALA A 15 -14.74 -21.84 -2.43
CA ALA A 15 -13.47 -21.15 -2.17
C ALA A 15 -12.42 -22.11 -1.55
N ALA A 16 -12.85 -22.98 -0.64
CA ALA A 16 -12.03 -24.06 -0.11
C ALA A 16 -11.60 -25.02 -1.23
N ALA A 17 -12.52 -25.39 -2.13
CA ALA A 17 -12.23 -26.23 -3.29
C ALA A 17 -11.24 -25.55 -4.25
N SER A 18 -11.37 -24.25 -4.51
CA SER A 18 -10.46 -23.54 -5.40
C SER A 18 -9.05 -23.38 -4.82
N ASN A 19 -8.93 -23.10 -3.52
CA ASN A 19 -7.62 -23.08 -2.84
C ASN A 19 -7.01 -24.47 -2.82
N LEU A 20 -7.82 -25.51 -2.62
CA LEU A 20 -7.39 -26.90 -2.70
C LEU A 20 -6.86 -27.25 -4.10
N ILE A 21 -7.54 -26.79 -5.17
CA ILE A 21 -7.09 -26.99 -6.56
C ILE A 21 -5.76 -26.29 -6.82
N TRP A 22 -5.59 -25.05 -6.36
CA TRP A 22 -4.34 -24.32 -6.58
C TRP A 22 -3.17 -24.89 -5.78
N HIS A 23 -3.40 -25.22 -4.50
CA HIS A 23 -2.41 -25.93 -3.69
C HIS A 23 -2.03 -27.27 -4.30
N ARG A 24 -3.01 -28.03 -4.79
CA ARG A 24 -2.76 -29.29 -5.52
C ARG A 24 -1.86 -29.05 -6.72
N ARG A 25 -2.17 -28.05 -7.56
CA ARG A 25 -1.36 -27.73 -8.75
C ARG A 25 0.07 -27.28 -8.39
N ALA A 26 0.23 -26.48 -7.35
CA ALA A 26 1.55 -26.06 -6.88
C ALA A 26 2.38 -27.25 -6.35
N LEU A 27 1.73 -28.18 -5.66
CA LEU A 27 2.36 -29.42 -5.20
C LEU A 27 2.73 -30.33 -6.38
N GLU A 28 1.88 -30.45 -7.40
CA GLU A 28 2.20 -31.17 -8.64
C GLU A 28 3.44 -30.58 -9.32
N GLN A 29 3.50 -29.24 -9.47
CA GLN A 29 4.67 -28.56 -10.04
C GLN A 29 5.93 -28.73 -9.19
N LEU A 30 5.80 -28.77 -7.86
CA LEU A 30 6.90 -29.07 -6.96
C LEU A 30 7.39 -30.51 -7.15
N HIS A 31 6.50 -31.48 -7.29
CA HIS A 31 6.86 -32.86 -7.58
C HIS A 31 7.59 -32.98 -8.92
N ASP A 32 7.13 -32.28 -9.96
CA ASP A 32 7.81 -32.22 -11.26
C ASP A 32 9.21 -31.62 -11.13
N SER A 33 9.35 -30.56 -10.32
CA SER A 33 10.63 -29.89 -10.08
C SER A 33 11.61 -30.79 -9.30
N LEU A 34 11.11 -31.49 -8.28
CA LEU A 34 11.88 -32.50 -7.55
C LEU A 34 12.34 -33.62 -8.48
N ALA A 35 11.50 -34.09 -9.40
CA ALA A 35 11.86 -35.13 -10.36
C ALA A 35 12.96 -34.71 -11.34
N GLN A 36 13.08 -33.41 -11.63
CA GLN A 36 14.08 -32.87 -12.56
C GLN A 36 15.46 -32.65 -11.92
N ILE A 37 15.57 -32.58 -10.59
CA ILE A 37 16.86 -32.42 -9.91
C ILE A 37 17.68 -33.73 -10.02
N PRO A 38 18.99 -33.72 -10.30
CA PRO A 38 19.76 -34.96 -10.46
C PRO A 38 19.64 -35.92 -9.26
N LEU A 39 19.51 -37.22 -9.54
CA LEU A 39 19.30 -38.25 -8.51
C LEU A 39 20.36 -38.27 -7.41
N GLN A 40 21.61 -37.93 -7.77
CA GLN A 40 22.72 -37.85 -6.83
C GLN A 40 22.49 -36.78 -5.75
N GLN A 41 21.89 -35.64 -6.12
CA GLN A 41 21.57 -34.56 -5.19
C GLN A 41 20.36 -34.93 -4.31
N GLN A 42 19.45 -35.74 -4.81
CA GLN A 42 18.24 -36.17 -4.09
C GLN A 42 18.48 -37.28 -3.06
N SER A 43 19.70 -37.79 -2.88
CA SER A 43 19.91 -39.06 -2.15
C SER A 43 19.34 -39.05 -0.73
N ALA A 44 19.59 -37.98 0.03
CA ALA A 44 19.10 -37.86 1.42
C ALA A 44 17.58 -37.67 1.49
N TYR A 45 17.01 -36.90 0.57
CA TYR A 45 15.55 -36.70 0.49
C TYR A 45 14.82 -38.00 0.13
N ARG A 46 15.33 -38.76 -0.84
CA ARG A 46 14.75 -40.06 -1.23
C ARG A 46 14.88 -41.09 -0.12
N GLU A 47 16.00 -41.10 0.60
CA GLU A 47 16.16 -41.94 1.79
C GLU A 47 15.13 -41.59 2.87
N ALA A 48 14.88 -40.30 3.11
CA ALA A 48 13.85 -39.84 4.05
C ALA A 48 12.43 -40.24 3.62
N LEU A 49 12.10 -40.14 2.33
CA LEU A 49 10.81 -40.61 1.78
C LEU A 49 10.58 -42.11 2.02
N VAL A 50 11.65 -42.92 2.05
CA VAL A 50 11.57 -44.36 2.31
C VAL A 50 11.56 -44.68 3.80
N ARG A 51 12.45 -44.07 4.60
CA ARG A 51 12.64 -44.39 6.02
C ARG A 51 11.63 -43.71 6.94
N CYS A 52 11.24 -42.48 6.64
CA CYS A 52 10.42 -41.64 7.51
C CYS A 52 9.51 -40.65 6.74
N PRO A 53 8.61 -41.13 5.87
CA PRO A 53 7.71 -40.27 5.09
C PRO A 53 6.88 -39.31 5.96
N GLN A 54 6.53 -39.70 7.18
CA GLN A 54 5.84 -38.86 8.17
C GLN A 54 6.65 -37.62 8.59
N LEU A 55 7.99 -37.72 8.65
CA LEU A 55 8.85 -36.58 8.97
C LEU A 55 9.02 -35.67 7.75
N VAL A 56 9.03 -36.24 6.54
CA VAL A 56 9.00 -35.45 5.30
C VAL A 56 7.75 -34.57 5.28
N GLN A 57 6.59 -35.11 5.66
CA GLN A 57 5.34 -34.36 5.70
C GLN A 57 5.29 -33.30 6.82
N THR A 58 5.85 -33.58 8.00
CA THR A 58 5.67 -32.73 9.19
C THR A 58 6.81 -31.73 9.43
N GLU A 59 8.03 -32.05 9.00
CA GLU A 59 9.21 -31.21 9.23
C GLU A 59 9.74 -30.57 7.94
N SER A 60 9.38 -31.12 6.76
CA SER A 60 9.66 -30.50 5.47
C SER A 60 8.39 -30.34 4.63
N ASP A 61 7.32 -29.79 5.24
CA ASP A 61 6.02 -29.59 4.59
C ASP A 61 6.21 -28.88 3.22
N PRO A 62 5.93 -29.58 2.11
CA PRO A 62 6.09 -29.03 0.76
C PRO A 62 5.42 -27.66 0.58
N MET A 63 4.28 -27.43 1.24
CA MET A 63 3.55 -26.16 1.13
C MET A 63 4.28 -25.01 1.82
N GLN A 64 4.95 -25.24 2.96
CA GLN A 64 5.72 -24.20 3.64
C GLN A 64 6.90 -23.74 2.78
N PHE A 65 7.59 -24.69 2.13
CA PHE A 65 8.70 -24.39 1.23
C PHE A 65 8.22 -23.67 -0.03
N LEU A 66 7.06 -24.05 -0.56
CA LEU A 66 6.41 -23.32 -1.66
C LEU A 66 6.07 -21.89 -1.25
N VAL A 67 5.37 -21.69 -0.13
CA VAL A 67 5.01 -20.35 0.35
C VAL A 67 6.26 -19.48 0.56
N PHE A 68 7.30 -20.03 1.19
CA PHE A 68 8.55 -19.31 1.41
C PHE A 68 9.28 -18.97 0.11
N ALA A 69 9.24 -19.85 -0.87
CA ALA A 69 9.80 -19.63 -2.20
C ALA A 69 8.85 -18.87 -3.13
N ASP A 70 7.79 -18.24 -2.61
CA ASP A 70 6.77 -17.50 -3.37
C ASP A 70 6.15 -18.33 -4.50
N PHE A 71 5.95 -19.61 -4.21
CA PHE A 71 5.45 -20.66 -5.10
C PHE A 71 6.34 -20.91 -6.32
N ASN A 72 7.62 -20.55 -6.26
CA ASN A 72 8.63 -21.04 -7.16
C ASN A 72 8.98 -22.50 -6.80
N SER A 73 8.37 -23.43 -7.54
CA SER A 73 8.52 -24.87 -7.33
C SER A 73 9.96 -25.36 -7.41
N TRP A 74 10.80 -24.75 -8.24
CA TRP A 74 12.22 -25.11 -8.37
C TRP A 74 13.02 -24.70 -7.13
N ASN A 75 12.83 -23.47 -6.65
CA ASN A 75 13.50 -22.99 -5.43
C ASN A 75 13.03 -23.76 -4.20
N ALA A 76 11.73 -24.06 -4.11
CA ALA A 76 11.18 -24.91 -3.05
C ALA A 76 11.78 -26.32 -3.12
N ALA A 77 11.81 -26.96 -4.28
CA ALA A 77 12.41 -28.29 -4.48
C ALA A 77 13.89 -28.32 -4.07
N THR A 78 14.67 -27.36 -4.55
CA THR A 78 16.10 -27.24 -4.25
C THR A 78 16.33 -27.06 -2.75
N ARG A 79 15.49 -26.25 -2.08
CA ARG A 79 15.56 -26.00 -0.64
C ARG A 79 15.15 -27.23 0.18
N ILE A 80 14.11 -27.99 -0.22
CA ILE A 80 13.73 -29.27 0.42
C ILE A 80 14.88 -30.28 0.33
N ILE A 81 15.52 -30.41 -0.84
CA ILE A 81 16.65 -31.31 -1.01
C ILE A 81 17.82 -30.88 -0.15
N THR A 82 18.15 -29.58 -0.17
CA THR A 82 19.23 -29.01 0.66
C THR A 82 18.94 -29.24 2.14
N TYR A 83 17.69 -29.09 2.58
CA TYR A 83 17.28 -29.38 3.96
C TYR A 83 17.63 -30.81 4.37
N TRP A 84 17.24 -31.81 3.58
CA TRP A 84 17.50 -33.22 3.90
C TRP A 84 18.97 -33.59 3.77
N GLU A 85 19.69 -33.00 2.80
CA GLU A 85 21.14 -33.15 2.69
C GLU A 85 21.85 -32.64 3.94
N LYS A 86 21.55 -31.41 4.36
CA LYS A 86 22.15 -30.78 5.56
C LYS A 86 21.74 -31.53 6.83
N ARG A 87 20.52 -32.05 6.89
CA ARG A 87 20.07 -32.89 8.01
C ARG A 87 20.87 -34.19 8.07
N ARG A 88 21.07 -34.89 6.95
CA ARG A 88 21.90 -36.10 6.92
C ARG A 88 23.35 -35.83 7.28
N GLU A 89 23.90 -34.70 6.80
CA GLU A 89 25.25 -34.23 7.12
C GLU A 89 25.43 -34.04 8.65
N LEU A 90 24.47 -33.41 9.32
CA LEU A 90 24.60 -33.02 10.73
C LEU A 90 24.24 -34.12 11.74
N PHE A 91 23.30 -34.99 11.39
CA PHE A 91 22.74 -35.98 12.30
C PHE A 91 23.13 -37.43 11.95
N GLY A 92 23.77 -37.67 10.80
CA GLY A 92 24.14 -39.01 10.34
C GLY A 92 22.91 -39.92 10.28
N GLU A 93 23.00 -41.12 10.87
CA GLU A 93 21.88 -42.08 10.94
C GLU A 93 20.67 -41.55 11.73
N ARG A 94 20.87 -40.61 12.66
CA ARG A 94 19.78 -40.00 13.44
C ARG A 94 18.99 -38.96 12.65
N ALA A 95 19.42 -38.62 11.42
CA ALA A 95 18.75 -37.65 10.57
C ALA A 95 17.28 -38.02 10.27
N PHE A 96 16.95 -39.32 10.33
CA PHE A 96 15.61 -39.83 10.03
C PHE A 96 14.74 -40.03 11.27
N LEU A 97 15.14 -39.46 12.42
CA LEU A 97 14.37 -39.37 13.65
C LEU A 97 13.78 -37.95 13.80
N PRO A 98 12.67 -37.75 14.53
CA PRO A 98 12.08 -36.42 14.71
C PRO A 98 13.08 -35.45 15.35
N VAL A 99 13.32 -34.27 14.77
CA VAL A 99 14.27 -33.31 15.35
C VAL A 99 13.67 -32.59 16.54
N LEU A 100 12.33 -32.50 16.58
CA LEU A 100 11.61 -31.83 17.64
C LEU A 100 11.27 -32.75 18.83
N ASP A 101 11.73 -34.01 18.79
CA ASP A 101 11.62 -34.93 19.92
C ASP A 101 12.75 -34.67 20.92
N LEU A 102 12.39 -34.05 22.04
CA LEU A 102 13.29 -33.73 23.15
C LEU A 102 13.43 -34.87 24.18
N SER A 103 12.86 -36.06 23.94
CA SER A 103 12.94 -37.21 24.86
C SER A 103 14.32 -37.88 24.90
N GLY A 104 15.22 -37.53 23.99
CA GLY A 104 16.50 -38.22 23.78
C GLY A 104 16.45 -39.33 22.73
N ASN A 105 15.25 -39.75 22.31
CA ASN A 105 15.04 -40.74 21.25
C ASN A 105 14.95 -40.10 19.84
N GLY A 106 14.92 -38.77 19.76
CA GLY A 106 14.85 -38.01 18.51
C GLY A 106 16.17 -37.90 17.75
N ALA A 107 16.26 -36.93 16.83
CA ALA A 107 17.50 -36.66 16.10
C ALA A 107 18.59 -36.09 17.03
N LEU A 108 18.19 -35.35 18.07
CA LEU A 108 19.09 -34.68 19.02
C LEU A 108 19.72 -35.68 20.01
N ALA A 109 21.04 -35.61 20.17
CA ALA A 109 21.78 -36.40 21.15
C ALA A 109 21.65 -35.82 22.57
N GLY A 110 22.04 -36.60 23.59
CA GLY A 110 21.99 -36.15 24.98
C GLY A 110 22.77 -34.85 25.24
N GLU A 111 23.92 -34.69 24.57
CA GLU A 111 24.70 -33.44 24.61
C GLU A 111 23.90 -32.23 24.09
N ASP A 112 23.14 -32.41 23.01
CA ASP A 112 22.31 -31.36 22.42
C ASP A 112 21.18 -30.97 23.38
N LEU A 113 20.57 -31.94 24.06
CA LEU A 113 19.50 -31.72 25.05
C LEU A 113 20.01 -31.02 26.31
N MET A 114 21.24 -31.31 26.74
CA MET A 114 21.88 -30.59 27.84
C MET A 114 21.98 -29.09 27.54
N LEU A 115 22.24 -28.72 26.28
CA LEU A 115 22.32 -27.32 25.88
C LEU A 115 20.97 -26.60 26.01
N PHE A 116 19.84 -27.25 25.68
CA PHE A 116 18.51 -26.69 25.90
C PHE A 116 18.16 -26.53 27.37
N SER A 117 18.63 -27.44 28.23
CA SER A 117 18.39 -27.39 29.68
C SER A 117 19.03 -26.18 30.37
N THR A 118 20.01 -25.53 29.73
CA THR A 118 20.67 -24.32 30.26
C THR A 118 19.77 -23.09 30.24
N GLY A 119 18.70 -23.08 29.44
CA GLY A 119 17.89 -21.88 29.22
C GLY A 119 18.59 -20.79 28.38
N SER A 120 19.79 -21.06 27.85
CA SER A 120 20.53 -20.15 26.95
C SER A 120 19.83 -19.88 25.62
N PHE A 121 18.75 -20.61 25.35
CA PHE A 121 17.95 -20.47 24.16
C PHE A 121 16.46 -20.39 24.53
N GLN A 122 15.78 -19.37 24.01
CA GLN A 122 14.38 -19.08 24.33
C GLN A 122 13.67 -18.57 23.07
N LEU A 123 12.47 -19.10 22.81
CA LEU A 123 11.53 -18.51 21.85
C LEU A 123 10.47 -17.80 22.69
N THR A 124 10.51 -16.47 22.71
CA THR A 124 9.85 -15.64 23.72
C THR A 124 8.56 -14.98 23.24
N ALA A 125 8.43 -14.78 21.93
CA ALA A 125 7.22 -14.33 21.24
C ALA A 125 7.09 -15.04 19.89
N GLU A 126 5.96 -14.84 19.20
CA GLU A 126 5.64 -15.49 17.92
C GLU A 126 6.73 -15.31 16.83
N ASP A 127 7.57 -14.27 16.95
CA ASP A 127 8.62 -13.92 15.99
C ASP A 127 10.00 -13.63 16.60
N THR A 128 10.20 -13.77 17.93
CA THR A 128 11.45 -13.33 18.59
C THR A 128 12.19 -14.48 19.27
N VAL A 129 13.44 -14.69 18.84
CA VAL A 129 14.36 -15.68 19.39
C VAL A 129 15.38 -14.98 20.27
N VAL A 130 15.52 -15.41 21.52
CA VAL A 130 16.57 -14.94 22.44
C VAL A 130 17.61 -16.02 22.64
N VAL A 131 18.87 -15.69 22.36
CA VAL A 131 20.05 -16.51 22.65
C VAL A 131 20.85 -15.82 23.75
N ASP A 132 20.65 -16.26 24.99
CA ASP A 132 21.36 -15.75 26.15
C ASP A 132 22.57 -16.65 26.47
N ARG A 133 23.74 -16.24 25.97
CA ARG A 133 24.97 -17.01 26.17
C ARG A 133 25.51 -16.92 27.59
N SER A 134 25.00 -16.01 28.42
CA SER A 134 25.41 -15.90 29.82
C SER A 134 24.96 -17.09 30.67
N LEU A 135 23.96 -17.83 30.18
CA LEU A 135 23.42 -19.01 30.85
C LEU A 135 24.15 -20.31 30.46
N GLU A 136 25.06 -20.26 29.48
CA GLU A 136 25.86 -21.43 29.07
C GLU A 136 26.97 -21.69 30.11
N PRO A 137 27.03 -22.88 30.75
CA PRO A 137 28.00 -23.17 31.80
C PRO A 137 29.45 -23.00 31.32
N ASP A 138 30.29 -22.34 32.12
CA ASP A 138 31.69 -22.06 31.76
C ASP A 138 32.56 -23.30 31.65
N LYS A 139 32.18 -24.40 32.31
CA LYS A 139 32.98 -25.63 32.39
C LYS A 139 32.59 -26.71 31.37
N ILE A 140 31.53 -26.51 30.60
CA ILE A 140 31.06 -27.51 29.64
C ILE A 140 31.30 -26.95 28.24
N GLU A 141 32.35 -27.46 27.59
CA GLU A 141 32.56 -27.23 26.16
C GLU A 141 31.63 -28.14 25.38
N PHE A 142 30.64 -27.53 24.74
CA PHE A 142 29.80 -28.22 23.77
C PHE A 142 30.57 -28.36 22.47
N SER A 143 30.43 -29.51 21.82
CA SER A 143 30.98 -29.70 20.48
C SER A 143 30.38 -28.67 19.51
N ILE A 144 31.20 -28.28 18.53
CA ILE A 144 30.79 -27.43 17.40
C ILE A 144 29.51 -27.98 16.76
N GLU A 145 29.44 -29.31 16.62
CA GLU A 145 28.32 -29.97 15.96
C GLU A 145 27.06 -29.93 16.82
N SER A 146 27.18 -30.04 18.15
CA SER A 146 26.03 -29.85 19.04
C SER A 146 25.46 -28.45 18.94
N THR A 147 26.35 -27.44 18.86
CA THR A 147 25.94 -26.05 18.67
C THR A 147 25.22 -25.83 17.33
N ILE A 148 25.69 -26.44 16.24
CA ILE A 148 25.05 -26.36 14.93
C ILE A 148 23.70 -27.10 14.93
N ARG A 149 23.61 -28.29 15.53
CA ARG A 149 22.35 -29.04 15.67
C ARG A 149 21.32 -28.27 16.49
N ARG A 150 21.73 -27.52 17.52
CA ARG A 150 20.86 -26.57 18.21
C ARG A 150 20.28 -25.54 17.24
N TYR A 151 21.10 -24.88 16.43
CA TYR A 151 20.59 -23.91 15.44
C TYR A 151 19.66 -24.55 14.39
N PHE A 152 19.93 -25.80 14.00
CA PHE A 152 19.04 -26.56 13.13
C PHE A 152 17.65 -26.75 13.77
N PHE A 153 17.59 -27.16 15.04
CA PHE A 153 16.34 -27.28 15.79
C PHE A 153 15.57 -25.95 15.84
N ILE A 154 16.27 -24.84 16.07
CA ILE A 154 15.67 -23.50 16.16
C ILE A 154 15.01 -23.12 14.84
N LEU A 155 15.73 -23.30 13.73
CA LEU A 155 15.22 -23.01 12.39
C LEU A 155 14.04 -23.92 12.05
N GLN A 156 14.06 -25.18 12.49
CA GLN A 156 12.92 -26.09 12.35
C GLN A 156 11.70 -25.58 13.11
N LEU A 157 11.88 -25.18 14.37
CA LEU A 157 10.80 -24.67 15.20
C LEU A 157 10.17 -23.41 14.58
N LEU A 158 11.02 -22.48 14.11
CA LEU A 158 10.59 -21.26 13.43
C LEU A 158 9.86 -21.53 12.12
N SER A 159 10.31 -22.51 11.34
CA SER A 159 9.67 -22.87 10.06
C SER A 159 8.24 -23.39 10.24
N ARG A 160 7.96 -24.08 11.36
CA ARG A 160 6.61 -24.57 11.69
C ARG A 160 5.69 -23.49 12.23
N HIS A 161 6.23 -22.35 12.66
CA HIS A 161 5.43 -21.29 13.24
C HIS A 161 4.65 -20.55 12.15
N ARG A 162 3.33 -20.77 12.08
CA ARG A 162 2.43 -20.27 11.01
C ARG A 162 2.51 -18.77 10.77
N VAL A 163 2.80 -17.99 11.81
CA VAL A 163 2.89 -16.52 11.73
C VAL A 163 4.05 -16.07 10.83
N ASN A 164 5.16 -16.82 10.84
CA ASN A 164 6.35 -16.52 10.03
C ASN A 164 6.19 -16.96 8.58
N ALA A 165 5.53 -18.10 8.35
CA ALA A 165 5.30 -18.62 7.01
C ALA A 165 4.27 -17.80 6.21
N LEU A 166 3.22 -17.27 6.87
CA LEU A 166 2.08 -16.69 6.14
C LEU A 166 2.10 -15.16 5.98
N HIS A 167 2.76 -14.42 6.87
CA HIS A 167 2.65 -12.95 6.88
C HIS A 167 3.89 -12.21 6.37
N GLY A 168 4.96 -12.92 5.98
CA GLY A 168 6.20 -12.30 5.49
C GLY A 168 6.89 -11.39 6.51
N LYS A 169 6.48 -11.42 7.78
CA LYS A 169 7.02 -10.55 8.84
C LYS A 169 8.42 -10.98 9.28
N GLY A 170 8.81 -12.22 9.02
CA GLY A 170 10.11 -12.79 9.42
C GLY A 170 10.30 -12.85 10.94
N TYR A 171 11.37 -13.51 11.38
CA TYR A 171 11.74 -13.61 12.79
C TYR A 171 12.93 -12.69 13.12
N GLN A 172 13.04 -12.29 14.38
CA GLN A 172 14.12 -11.48 14.92
C GLN A 172 14.93 -12.33 15.90
N VAL A 173 16.25 -12.10 15.97
CA VAL A 173 17.15 -12.79 16.89
C VAL A 173 17.81 -11.78 17.80
N VAL A 174 17.65 -11.93 19.11
CA VAL A 174 18.36 -11.17 20.15
C VAL A 174 19.45 -12.08 20.72
N ILE A 175 20.71 -11.67 20.62
CA ILE A 175 21.84 -12.43 21.16
C ILE A 175 22.47 -11.61 22.29
N HIS A 176 22.43 -12.14 23.50
CA HIS A 176 23.00 -11.50 24.69
C HIS A 176 24.37 -12.11 25.01
N PHE A 177 25.39 -11.25 25.09
CA PHE A 177 26.75 -11.61 25.43
C PHE A 177 27.15 -11.01 26.77
N ARG A 178 27.51 -11.88 27.73
CA ARG A 178 28.11 -11.51 29.02
C ARG A 178 29.59 -11.86 29.12
N THR A 179 30.02 -12.94 28.47
CA THR A 179 31.41 -13.40 28.46
C THR A 179 31.98 -13.39 27.05
N SER A 180 33.31 -13.28 26.93
CA SER A 180 34.03 -13.20 25.65
C SER A 180 34.15 -14.53 24.91
N LYS A 181 33.31 -15.54 25.23
CA LYS A 181 33.33 -16.85 24.56
C LYS A 181 33.21 -16.64 23.05
N ARG A 182 34.31 -16.91 22.35
CA ARG A 182 34.44 -16.68 20.92
C ARG A 182 33.46 -17.59 20.21
N THR A 183 32.59 -17.00 19.38
CA THR A 183 31.79 -17.81 18.46
C THR A 183 32.74 -18.41 17.44
N GLU A 184 32.74 -19.72 17.29
CA GLU A 184 33.54 -20.33 16.25
C GLU A 184 32.99 -19.96 14.87
N ASN A 185 33.88 -19.56 13.96
CA ASN A 185 33.59 -19.24 12.56
C ASN A 185 32.73 -20.31 11.88
N ARG A 186 33.03 -21.57 12.20
CA ARG A 186 32.34 -22.73 11.63
C ARG A 186 30.87 -22.78 12.02
N VAL A 187 30.54 -22.46 13.27
CA VAL A 187 29.14 -22.39 13.74
C VAL A 187 28.39 -21.30 12.99
N ALA A 188 28.94 -20.08 12.96
CA ALA A 188 28.28 -18.95 12.30
C ALA A 188 28.06 -19.20 10.80
N SER A 189 29.09 -19.70 10.11
CA SER A 189 29.02 -20.04 8.68
C SER A 189 27.99 -21.12 8.40
N LYS A 190 27.94 -22.19 9.22
CA LYS A 190 27.00 -23.28 9.03
C LYS A 190 25.56 -22.86 9.36
N THR A 191 25.34 -22.10 10.43
CA THR A 191 24.02 -21.55 10.76
C THR A 191 23.50 -20.66 9.64
N MET A 192 24.35 -19.84 9.02
CA MET A 192 23.98 -19.04 7.86
C MET A 192 23.64 -19.90 6.64
N GLU A 193 24.43 -20.93 6.36
CA GLU A 193 24.13 -21.87 5.26
C GLU A 193 22.74 -22.49 5.46
N LEU A 194 22.43 -22.93 6.69
CA LEU A 194 21.13 -23.50 7.03
C LEU A 194 19.99 -22.48 6.83
N SER A 195 20.08 -21.29 7.41
CA SER A 195 19.00 -20.29 7.32
C SER A 195 18.76 -19.82 5.88
N SER A 196 19.82 -19.57 5.13
CA SER A 196 19.72 -19.03 3.77
C SER A 196 19.32 -20.07 2.73
N LYS A 197 19.72 -21.34 2.87
CA LYS A 197 19.56 -22.37 1.82
C LYS A 197 18.68 -23.57 2.17
N ALA A 198 18.50 -23.89 3.45
CA ALA A 198 17.80 -25.11 3.86
C ALA A 198 16.40 -24.84 4.42
N PHE A 199 16.22 -23.79 5.21
CA PHE A 199 14.94 -23.58 5.92
C PHE A 199 14.04 -22.55 5.23
N PRO A 200 12.71 -22.72 5.32
CA PRO A 200 11.74 -21.73 4.90
C PRO A 200 11.45 -20.72 6.03
N ALA A 201 12.50 -20.06 6.55
CA ALA A 201 12.39 -19.09 7.64
C ALA A 201 13.08 -17.77 7.27
N HIS A 202 12.36 -16.65 7.34
CA HIS A 202 12.88 -15.34 6.94
C HIS A 202 13.46 -14.60 8.15
N LEU A 203 14.75 -14.33 8.17
CA LEU A 203 15.38 -13.52 9.22
C LEU A 203 15.19 -12.04 8.92
N LYS A 204 14.45 -11.33 9.78
CA LYS A 204 14.19 -9.89 9.67
C LYS A 204 15.33 -9.06 10.28
N ALA A 205 15.72 -9.39 11.51
CA ALA A 205 16.69 -8.60 12.25
C ALA A 205 17.53 -9.43 13.23
N ILE A 206 18.75 -8.97 13.50
CA ILE A 206 19.61 -9.45 14.57
C ILE A 206 19.97 -8.27 15.46
N HIS A 207 19.74 -8.45 16.76
CA HIS A 207 20.09 -7.52 17.81
C HIS A 207 21.16 -8.15 18.70
N LEU A 208 22.36 -7.60 18.69
CA LEU A 208 23.41 -8.00 19.64
C LEU A 208 23.32 -7.11 20.86
N VAL A 209 23.10 -7.69 22.04
CA VAL A 209 23.10 -6.97 23.32
C VAL A 209 24.36 -7.32 24.09
N LEU A 210 25.12 -6.31 24.49
CA LEU A 210 26.41 -6.44 25.14
C LEU A 210 26.34 -5.81 26.53
N ASP A 211 26.80 -6.56 27.53
CA ASP A 211 27.01 -6.02 28.87
C ASP A 211 28.23 -5.08 28.89
N ALA A 212 28.23 -4.14 29.83
CA ALA A 212 29.30 -3.17 30.02
C ALA A 212 30.70 -3.81 30.18
N ASP A 213 30.81 -5.04 30.67
CA ASP A 213 32.10 -5.69 30.90
C ASP A 213 32.66 -6.45 29.67
N ALA A 214 31.91 -6.52 28.56
CA ALA A 214 32.23 -7.39 27.41
C ALA A 214 33.24 -6.82 26.39
N HIS A 215 33.91 -5.70 26.69
CA HIS A 215 34.59 -4.85 25.71
C HIS A 215 35.72 -5.50 24.86
N LEU A 216 36.50 -6.44 25.40
CA LEU A 216 37.64 -7.03 24.65
C LEU A 216 37.25 -8.20 23.73
N GLY A 217 36.27 -9.03 24.11
CA GLY A 217 35.76 -10.11 23.26
C GLY A 217 34.83 -9.63 22.14
N PHE A 218 34.36 -8.38 22.24
CA PHE A 218 33.37 -7.79 21.35
C PHE A 218 33.91 -7.53 19.94
N VAL A 219 35.07 -6.90 19.80
CA VAL A 219 35.59 -6.51 18.47
C VAL A 219 35.81 -7.74 17.59
N GLU A 220 36.32 -8.82 18.16
CA GLU A 220 36.54 -10.08 17.43
C GLU A 220 35.23 -10.76 17.04
N ASN A 221 34.26 -10.85 17.96
CA ASN A 221 32.97 -11.47 17.67
C ASN A 221 32.16 -10.63 16.68
N ALA A 222 32.06 -9.32 16.88
CA ALA A 222 31.36 -8.42 15.97
C ALA A 222 31.98 -8.47 14.57
N TYR A 223 33.31 -8.44 14.44
CA TYR A 223 34.00 -8.60 13.15
C TYR A 223 33.66 -9.93 12.47
N LEU A 224 33.62 -11.02 13.24
CA LEU A 224 33.22 -12.34 12.75
C LEU A 224 31.78 -12.34 12.22
N PHE A 225 30.87 -11.74 12.98
CA PHE A 225 29.47 -11.57 12.60
C PHE A 225 29.36 -10.71 11.34
N PHE A 226 30.01 -9.55 11.27
CA PHE A 226 29.98 -8.72 10.07
C PHE A 226 30.52 -9.44 8.83
N ARG A 227 31.66 -10.13 8.94
CA ARG A 227 32.25 -10.84 7.79
C ARG A 227 31.37 -11.98 7.30
N THR A 228 30.74 -12.70 8.21
CA THR A 228 29.93 -13.86 7.83
C THR A 228 28.56 -13.41 7.32
N TRP A 229 27.99 -12.32 7.85
CA TRP A 229 26.58 -11.94 7.64
C TRP A 229 26.32 -10.87 6.58
N GLN A 230 27.36 -10.36 5.89
CA GLN A 230 27.21 -9.40 4.78
C GLN A 230 26.30 -9.88 3.62
N PHE A 231 26.03 -11.20 3.54
CA PHE A 231 25.27 -11.79 2.45
C PHE A 231 23.78 -12.01 2.77
N ILE A 232 23.33 -11.70 4.00
CA ILE A 232 21.92 -11.82 4.36
C ILE A 232 21.29 -10.43 4.39
N PRO A 233 20.19 -10.20 3.65
CA PRO A 233 19.43 -8.96 3.70
C PRO A 233 18.60 -8.88 5.00
N CYS A 234 19.26 -8.70 6.14
CA CYS A 234 18.61 -8.50 7.44
C CYS A 234 19.15 -7.24 8.14
N HIS A 235 18.33 -6.64 9.01
CA HIS A 235 18.78 -5.53 9.84
C HIS A 235 19.70 -6.04 10.95
N PHE A 236 20.87 -5.44 11.09
CA PHE A 236 21.83 -5.80 12.13
C PHE A 236 22.07 -4.60 13.05
N VAL A 237 21.81 -4.76 14.34
CA VAL A 237 21.91 -3.69 15.34
C VAL A 237 22.70 -4.18 16.54
N VAL A 238 23.62 -3.35 17.02
CA VAL A 238 24.42 -3.62 18.21
C VAL A 238 24.02 -2.64 19.31
N HIS A 239 23.71 -3.19 20.47
CA HIS A 239 23.30 -2.48 21.68
C HIS A 239 24.34 -2.70 22.77
N HIS A 240 24.97 -1.62 23.21
CA HIS A 240 25.79 -1.62 24.42
C HIS A 240 24.93 -1.16 25.60
N CYS A 241 24.80 -1.99 26.63
CA CYS A 241 23.87 -1.78 27.74
C CYS A 241 24.57 -2.06 29.07
N GLU A 242 24.47 -1.12 30.00
CA GLU A 242 25.02 -1.29 31.35
C GLU A 242 24.05 -2.01 32.28
N THR A 243 22.75 -1.95 31.96
CA THR A 243 21.69 -2.56 32.77
C THR A 243 20.64 -3.24 31.89
N PRO A 244 19.92 -4.25 32.41
CA PRO A 244 18.80 -4.87 31.71
C PRO A 244 17.72 -3.86 31.27
N ALA A 245 17.43 -2.84 32.09
CA ALA A 245 16.47 -1.79 31.76
C ALA A 245 16.89 -0.96 30.53
N GLN A 246 18.19 -0.67 30.38
CA GLN A 246 18.71 -0.01 29.19
C GLN A 246 18.57 -0.88 27.94
N ALA A 247 18.78 -2.21 28.06
CA ALA A 247 18.57 -3.14 26.96
C ALA A 247 17.11 -3.11 26.47
N LEU A 248 16.15 -3.17 27.39
CA LEU A 248 14.73 -3.07 27.05
C LEU A 248 14.41 -1.77 26.29
N VAL A 249 14.84 -0.62 26.82
CA VAL A 249 14.59 0.70 26.21
C VAL A 249 15.14 0.77 24.77
N LYS A 250 16.29 0.14 24.51
CA LYS A 250 16.90 0.10 23.17
C LYS A 250 16.24 -0.91 22.22
N LEU A 251 15.59 -1.96 22.74
CA LEU A 251 14.94 -3.00 21.93
C LEU A 251 13.49 -2.62 21.54
N ILE A 252 12.78 -1.84 22.36
CA ILE A 252 11.39 -1.38 22.08
C ILE A 252 11.23 -0.69 20.71
N PRO A 253 12.10 0.24 20.28
CA PRO A 253 11.98 0.88 18.96
C PRO A 253 12.05 -0.10 17.77
N HIS A 254 12.53 -1.33 17.99
CA HIS A 254 12.59 -2.39 16.98
C HIS A 254 11.37 -3.32 17.00
N GLY A 255 10.38 -3.03 17.83
CA GLY A 255 9.15 -3.80 17.99
C GLY A 255 9.28 -5.02 18.90
N ILE A 256 10.37 -5.10 19.69
CA ILE A 256 10.56 -6.17 20.66
C ILE A 256 9.91 -5.73 21.98
N LEU A 257 8.87 -6.46 22.38
CA LEU A 257 8.06 -6.11 23.54
C LEU A 257 8.68 -6.62 24.86
N PRO A 258 8.38 -6.00 26.02
CA PRO A 258 8.89 -6.45 27.32
C PRO A 258 8.55 -7.91 27.66
N ASN A 259 7.40 -8.41 27.23
CA ASN A 259 6.99 -9.81 27.42
C ASN A 259 7.68 -10.80 26.48
N ALA A 260 8.45 -10.32 25.50
CA ALA A 260 9.27 -11.13 24.63
C ALA A 260 10.74 -11.19 25.09
N LEU A 261 11.07 -10.71 26.30
CA LEU A 261 12.45 -10.64 26.77
C LEU A 261 12.60 -11.23 28.17
N PRO A 262 13.67 -11.98 28.46
CA PRO A 262 13.96 -12.45 29.81
C PRO A 262 14.32 -11.29 30.73
N PRO A 263 14.26 -11.48 32.07
CA PRO A 263 14.68 -10.47 33.04
C PRO A 263 16.12 -9.99 32.87
N THR A 264 17.01 -10.83 32.33
CA THR A 264 18.40 -10.47 32.00
C THR A 264 18.50 -9.37 30.94
N LEU A 265 17.45 -9.17 30.14
CA LEU A 265 17.31 -8.11 29.13
C LEU A 265 16.23 -7.08 29.48
N GLY A 266 15.79 -7.05 30.75
CA GLY A 266 14.84 -6.07 31.28
C GLY A 266 13.36 -6.40 31.03
N GLY A 267 13.07 -7.55 30.41
CA GLY A 267 11.70 -8.00 30.19
C GLY A 267 11.11 -8.79 31.36
N ASN A 268 9.92 -9.35 31.16
CA ASN A 268 9.19 -10.16 32.15
C ASN A 268 8.92 -11.60 31.71
N TYR A 269 9.56 -12.08 30.63
CA TYR A 269 9.43 -13.46 30.16
C TYR A 269 10.11 -14.44 31.13
N GLN A 270 9.31 -15.25 31.84
CA GLN A 270 9.84 -16.22 32.80
C GLN A 270 10.20 -17.53 32.09
N SER A 271 11.45 -17.64 31.64
CA SER A 271 11.94 -18.76 30.82
C SER A 271 11.68 -20.14 31.43
N SER A 272 11.76 -20.28 32.76
CA SER A 272 11.51 -21.54 33.47
C SER A 272 10.04 -22.00 33.43
N VAL A 273 9.09 -21.09 33.21
CA VAL A 273 7.65 -21.36 33.18
C VAL A 273 7.12 -21.31 31.75
N GLU A 274 7.47 -20.26 31.01
CA GLU A 274 6.89 -19.96 29.70
C GLU A 274 7.49 -20.78 28.58
N TYR A 275 8.79 -21.11 28.62
CA TYR A 275 9.40 -21.93 27.56
C TYR A 275 8.89 -23.39 27.58
N PRO A 276 8.81 -24.08 28.74
CA PRO A 276 8.15 -25.37 28.79
C PRO A 276 6.67 -25.32 28.40
N ARG A 277 5.94 -24.27 28.80
CA ARG A 277 4.54 -24.05 28.38
C ARG A 277 4.41 -23.87 26.88
N PHE A 278 5.30 -23.07 26.29
CA PHE A 278 5.41 -22.89 24.84
C PHE A 278 5.67 -24.23 24.17
N LEU A 279 6.66 -25.00 24.61
CA LEU A 279 6.95 -26.32 24.04
C LEU A 279 5.73 -27.26 24.12
N ALA A 280 5.02 -27.26 25.25
CA ALA A 280 3.81 -28.06 25.43
C ALA A 280 2.69 -27.67 24.45
N GLN A 281 2.50 -26.38 24.15
CA GLN A 281 1.51 -25.90 23.16
C GLN A 281 1.72 -26.46 21.76
N PHE A 282 2.97 -26.81 21.40
CA PHE A 282 3.29 -27.42 20.11
C PHE A 282 3.27 -28.95 20.15
N GLY A 283 2.73 -29.54 21.22
CA GLY A 283 2.67 -30.98 21.41
C GLY A 283 4.02 -31.61 21.78
N PHE A 284 5.02 -30.81 22.17
CA PHE A 284 6.27 -31.32 22.71
C PHE A 284 6.02 -31.72 24.17
N VAL A 285 5.64 -32.98 24.35
CA VAL A 285 5.53 -33.56 25.69
C VAL A 285 6.94 -33.86 26.15
N ALA A 286 7.51 -32.97 26.97
CA ALA A 286 8.62 -33.37 27.82
C ALA A 286 8.12 -34.54 28.68
N ALA A 287 8.79 -35.68 28.61
CA ALA A 287 8.50 -36.79 29.49
C ALA A 287 8.68 -36.31 30.95
N ASN A 288 7.55 -36.02 31.61
CA ASN A 288 7.30 -36.15 33.05
C ASN A 288 7.19 -34.91 33.97
N ALA A 289 6.96 -33.66 33.53
CA ALA A 289 6.89 -32.56 34.55
C ALA A 289 5.87 -31.41 34.45
N LEU A 290 5.19 -31.08 33.33
CA LEU A 290 4.60 -29.72 33.22
C LEU A 290 3.17 -29.56 32.67
N THR A 291 2.39 -30.63 32.55
CA THR A 291 1.18 -30.66 31.70
C THR A 291 -0.15 -30.32 32.39
N SER A 292 -0.22 -29.89 33.66
CA SER A 292 -1.51 -29.90 34.38
C SER A 292 -2.38 -28.63 34.39
N LEU A 293 -2.08 -27.52 33.67
CA LEU A 293 -2.71 -26.23 34.03
C LEU A 293 -3.39 -25.35 32.97
N ILE A 294 -3.32 -25.58 31.65
CA ILE A 294 -3.85 -24.57 30.69
C ILE A 294 -4.42 -25.26 29.46
N MET A 295 -5.71 -25.06 29.14
CA MET A 295 -6.29 -24.96 27.78
C MET A 295 -7.81 -24.70 27.83
N ASP A 296 -8.25 -23.44 27.62
CA ASP A 296 -9.48 -22.99 26.89
C ASP A 296 -9.54 -21.43 26.85
N HIS A 297 -10.33 -20.75 25.98
CA HIS A 297 -10.66 -19.28 25.90
C HIS A 297 -10.05 -18.39 24.79
N LYS A 298 -10.64 -18.31 23.58
CA LYS A 298 -10.44 -17.13 22.69
C LYS A 298 -11.66 -16.63 21.91
N SER A 299 -12.70 -17.45 21.66
CA SER A 299 -13.97 -16.96 21.06
C SER A 299 -14.84 -16.18 22.03
N ASP A 300 -14.64 -16.38 23.33
CA ASP A 300 -15.51 -15.81 24.36
C ASP A 300 -15.29 -14.31 24.57
N ALA A 301 -14.15 -13.74 24.16
CA ALA A 301 -13.75 -12.40 24.62
C ALA A 301 -14.62 -11.25 24.08
N THR A 302 -15.02 -11.24 22.81
CA THR A 302 -15.83 -10.13 22.26
C THR A 302 -17.28 -10.19 22.74
N LEU A 303 -17.85 -11.39 22.77
CA LEU A 303 -19.18 -11.63 23.35
C LEU A 303 -19.18 -11.25 24.83
N PHE A 304 -18.17 -11.70 25.57
CA PHE A 304 -17.97 -11.33 26.97
C PHE A 304 -17.87 -9.82 27.18
N ASN A 305 -17.14 -9.09 26.32
CA ASN A 305 -17.00 -7.65 26.46
C ASN A 305 -18.33 -6.90 26.23
N LEU A 306 -19.14 -7.34 25.28
CA LEU A 306 -20.46 -6.78 25.02
C LEU A 306 -21.47 -7.15 26.11
N GLU A 307 -21.43 -8.39 26.59
CA GLU A 307 -22.23 -8.84 27.74
C GLU A 307 -21.87 -8.05 29.00
N CYS A 308 -20.58 -7.80 29.26
CA CYS A 308 -20.14 -6.98 30.37
C CYS A 308 -20.59 -5.53 30.24
N LEU A 309 -20.56 -4.96 29.03
CA LEU A 309 -21.07 -3.60 28.78
C LEU A 309 -22.59 -3.52 28.99
N HIS A 310 -23.36 -4.47 28.48
CA HIS A 310 -24.80 -4.52 28.71
C HIS A 310 -25.13 -4.72 30.20
N GLY A 311 -24.39 -5.59 30.89
CA GLY A 311 -24.51 -5.74 32.34
C GLY A 311 -24.20 -4.43 33.08
N ALA A 312 -23.20 -3.67 32.64
CA ALA A 312 -22.89 -2.35 33.19
C ALA A 312 -24.00 -1.32 32.91
N ILE A 313 -24.64 -1.35 31.73
CA ILE A 313 -25.79 -0.52 31.39
C ILE A 313 -27.00 -0.87 32.26
N ASP A 314 -27.25 -2.15 32.50
CA ASP A 314 -28.37 -2.62 33.32
C ASP A 314 -28.28 -2.12 34.77
N LEU A 315 -27.05 -1.95 35.28
CA LEU A 315 -26.78 -1.41 36.61
C LEU A 315 -26.95 0.11 36.72
N LEU A 316 -27.11 0.85 35.62
CA LEU A 316 -27.37 2.28 35.66
C LEU A 316 -28.80 2.58 36.12
N PRO A 317 -29.04 3.70 36.83
CA PRO A 317 -30.39 4.15 37.17
C PRO A 317 -31.27 4.24 35.92
N GLU A 318 -32.55 3.89 36.03
CA GLU A 318 -33.47 3.92 34.88
C GLU A 318 -33.49 5.28 34.17
N SER A 319 -33.42 6.38 34.92
CA SER A 319 -33.34 7.74 34.38
C SER A 319 -32.14 8.00 33.47
N ASP A 320 -31.07 7.22 33.61
CA ASP A 320 -29.82 7.42 32.86
C ASP A 320 -29.77 6.56 31.60
N LYS A 321 -30.39 5.37 31.60
CA LYS A 321 -30.40 4.44 30.45
C LYS A 321 -31.66 4.48 29.58
N THR A 322 -32.75 5.11 30.03
CA THR A 322 -34.05 5.15 29.31
C THR A 322 -33.90 5.59 27.84
N ALA A 323 -33.16 6.67 27.58
CA ALA A 323 -33.00 7.20 26.22
C ALA A 323 -32.22 6.26 25.28
N TYR A 324 -31.23 5.53 25.81
CA TYR A 324 -30.49 4.53 25.02
C TYR A 324 -31.35 3.30 24.73
N ILE A 325 -32.14 2.84 25.70
CA ILE A 325 -33.09 1.74 25.51
C ILE A 325 -34.14 2.11 24.45
N GLU A 326 -34.67 3.33 24.50
CA GLU A 326 -35.60 3.82 23.48
C GLU A 326 -34.93 3.88 22.10
N ALA A 327 -33.67 4.32 22.01
CA ALA A 327 -32.93 4.37 20.75
C ALA A 327 -32.71 3.00 20.11
N ILE A 328 -32.34 1.99 20.91
CA ILE A 328 -32.22 0.60 20.44
C ILE A 328 -33.56 0.08 19.93
N GLN A 329 -34.65 0.40 20.64
CA GLN A 329 -35.99 -0.07 20.27
C GLN A 329 -36.54 0.60 19.01
N ARG A 330 -36.34 1.91 18.85
CA ARG A 330 -36.90 2.69 17.75
C ARG A 330 -36.04 2.63 16.49
N THR A 331 -34.72 2.67 16.65
CA THR A 331 -33.76 2.85 15.55
C THR A 331 -32.44 2.11 15.82
N PRO A 332 -32.44 0.76 15.85
CA PRO A 332 -31.23 -0.02 16.12
C PRO A 332 -30.13 0.24 15.09
N ASP A 333 -30.48 0.42 13.82
CA ASP A 333 -29.53 0.74 12.74
C ASP A 333 -28.82 2.07 12.98
N LEU A 334 -29.50 3.05 13.59
CA LEU A 334 -28.93 4.35 13.94
C LEU A 334 -27.97 4.25 15.12
N VAL A 335 -28.30 3.41 16.11
CA VAL A 335 -27.40 3.10 17.24
C VAL A 335 -26.12 2.45 16.72
N GLU A 336 -26.22 1.47 15.83
CA GLU A 336 -25.06 0.80 15.25
C GLU A 336 -24.22 1.75 14.36
N ALA A 337 -24.88 2.61 13.58
CA ALA A 337 -24.19 3.52 12.66
C ALA A 337 -23.51 4.72 13.37
N GLU A 338 -24.17 5.31 14.36
CA GLU A 338 -23.75 6.57 14.98
C GLU A 338 -23.15 6.39 16.39
N SER A 339 -23.48 5.31 17.10
CA SER A 339 -23.02 5.06 18.47
C SER A 339 -22.74 3.58 18.77
N PRO A 340 -21.91 2.87 17.97
CA PRO A 340 -21.67 1.44 18.18
C PRO A 340 -21.02 1.18 19.55
N PRO A 341 -21.56 0.26 20.38
CA PRO A 341 -21.11 0.08 21.76
C PRO A 341 -19.62 -0.25 21.90
N LEU A 342 -19.04 -0.97 20.94
CA LEU A 342 -17.60 -1.28 20.91
C LEU A 342 -16.72 -0.02 20.84
N ARG A 343 -17.16 1.05 20.17
CA ARG A 343 -16.36 2.29 20.13
C ARG A 343 -16.26 2.96 21.48
N PHE A 344 -17.30 2.88 22.30
CA PHE A 344 -17.27 3.40 23.66
C PHE A 344 -16.37 2.55 24.56
N LEU A 345 -16.34 1.23 24.35
CA LEU A 345 -15.39 0.34 25.04
C LEU A 345 -13.94 0.63 24.64
N GLU A 346 -13.66 0.74 23.34
CA GLU A 346 -12.32 1.09 22.86
C GLU A 346 -11.88 2.46 23.37
N PHE A 347 -12.80 3.40 23.48
CA PHE A 347 -12.54 4.74 23.98
C PHE A 347 -12.18 4.75 25.48
N ASP A 348 -12.85 3.93 26.28
CA ASP A 348 -12.64 3.87 27.73
C ASP A 348 -11.72 2.70 28.14
N ASP A 349 -10.80 2.27 27.27
CA ASP A 349 -9.83 1.18 27.52
C ASP A 349 -10.49 -0.11 28.09
N PHE A 350 -11.67 -0.45 27.57
CA PHE A 350 -12.52 -1.56 28.00
C PHE A 350 -13.03 -1.46 29.45
N ASN A 351 -13.11 -0.26 30.02
CA ASN A 351 -13.83 0.00 31.26
C ASN A 351 -15.35 0.02 31.01
N TYR A 352 -16.01 -1.12 31.24
CA TYR A 352 -17.44 -1.31 30.96
C TYR A 352 -18.36 -0.27 31.62
N ALA A 353 -18.08 0.12 32.86
CA ALA A 353 -18.91 1.08 33.59
C ALA A 353 -18.79 2.49 33.01
N ALA A 354 -17.57 2.93 32.69
CA ALA A 354 -17.34 4.23 32.06
C ALA A 354 -17.96 4.29 30.66
N ALA A 355 -17.77 3.24 29.86
CA ALA A 355 -18.34 3.11 28.53
C ALA A 355 -19.88 3.10 28.55
N ALA A 356 -20.48 2.36 29.50
CA ALA A 356 -21.94 2.32 29.70
C ALA A 356 -22.50 3.72 30.02
N ILE A 357 -21.91 4.41 31.00
CA ILE A 357 -22.31 5.76 31.39
C ILE A 357 -22.21 6.72 30.20
N ARG A 358 -21.11 6.65 29.44
CA ARG A 358 -20.86 7.52 28.29
C ARG A 358 -21.86 7.28 27.15
N LEU A 359 -22.12 6.02 26.82
CA LEU A 359 -23.08 5.62 25.79
C LEU A 359 -24.52 6.04 26.17
N CYS A 360 -24.93 5.80 27.41
CA CYS A 360 -26.25 6.19 27.90
C CYS A 360 -26.41 7.73 27.96
N ASN A 361 -25.38 8.45 28.43
CA ASN A 361 -25.39 9.91 28.45
C ASN A 361 -25.46 10.51 27.05
N TYR A 362 -24.78 9.93 26.06
CA TYR A 362 -24.88 10.38 24.67
C TYR A 362 -26.33 10.41 24.19
N TRP A 363 -27.08 9.31 24.39
CA TRP A 363 -28.49 9.24 24.00
C TRP A 363 -29.41 10.08 24.86
N LYS A 364 -29.17 10.16 26.17
CA LYS A 364 -29.90 11.03 27.09
C LYS A 364 -29.84 12.48 26.63
N TYR A 365 -28.64 12.99 26.40
CA TYR A 365 -28.47 14.36 25.93
C TYR A 365 -28.99 14.57 24.51
N ARG A 366 -28.93 13.55 23.65
CA ARG A 366 -29.54 13.62 22.32
C ARG A 366 -31.06 13.78 22.43
N VAL A 367 -31.74 13.03 23.29
CA VAL A 367 -33.18 13.18 23.55
C VAL A 367 -33.49 14.55 24.15
N ASP A 368 -32.73 14.99 25.15
CA ASP A 368 -32.92 16.31 25.78
C ASP A 368 -32.81 17.47 24.76
N MET A 369 -31.90 17.35 23.79
CA MET A 369 -31.61 18.43 22.83
C MET A 369 -32.49 18.40 21.58
N PHE A 370 -32.85 17.22 21.10
CA PHE A 370 -33.56 17.05 19.83
C PHE A 370 -35.01 16.60 20.00
N GLY A 371 -35.44 16.27 21.22
CA GLY A 371 -36.77 15.73 21.50
C GLY A 371 -37.03 14.48 20.64
N ASP A 372 -38.21 14.42 20.02
CA ASP A 372 -38.59 13.31 19.14
C ASP A 372 -37.67 13.13 17.92
N ARG A 373 -36.93 14.17 17.52
CA ARG A 373 -35.97 14.10 16.40
C ARG A 373 -34.66 13.45 16.78
N ALA A 374 -34.43 13.15 18.06
CA ALA A 374 -33.23 12.45 18.53
C ALA A 374 -33.01 11.12 17.81
N PHE A 375 -34.08 10.47 17.37
CA PHE A 375 -34.05 9.18 16.68
C PHE A 375 -33.99 9.31 15.15
N LEU A 376 -33.63 10.48 14.62
CA LEU A 376 -33.34 10.67 13.20
C LEU A 376 -31.82 10.75 12.97
N PRO A 377 -31.31 10.42 11.77
CA PRO A 377 -29.90 10.59 11.42
C PRO A 377 -29.39 12.00 11.72
N MET A 378 -28.14 12.13 12.20
CA MET A 378 -27.55 13.44 12.51
C MET A 378 -27.14 14.20 11.23
N THR A 379 -28.15 14.62 10.48
CA THR A 379 -28.08 15.33 9.20
C THR A 379 -28.93 16.59 9.29
N ILE A 380 -28.70 17.55 8.37
CA ILE A 380 -29.49 18.78 8.27
C ILE A 380 -31.00 18.47 8.20
N ASN A 381 -31.36 17.48 7.37
CA ASN A 381 -32.75 17.04 7.20
C ASN A 381 -33.26 16.10 8.32
N GLY A 382 -32.36 15.56 9.15
CA GLY A 382 -32.66 14.58 10.20
C GLY A 382 -32.83 15.20 11.59
N ALA A 383 -31.96 14.87 12.55
CA ALA A 383 -32.09 15.39 13.92
C ALA A 383 -32.00 16.92 14.01
N MET A 384 -31.18 17.56 13.14
CA MET A 384 -30.90 19.00 13.18
C MET A 384 -32.13 19.87 12.90
N GLY A 385 -32.83 19.58 11.80
CA GLY A 385 -34.02 20.32 11.40
C GLY A 385 -33.78 21.75 10.98
N PRO A 386 -34.89 22.51 10.78
CA PRO A 386 -34.83 23.90 10.32
C PRO A 386 -33.98 24.78 11.24
N ASP A 387 -34.05 24.56 12.56
CA ASP A 387 -33.24 25.30 13.52
C ASP A 387 -31.74 25.06 13.34
N GLY A 388 -31.36 23.80 13.09
CA GLY A 388 -29.98 23.43 12.86
C GLY A 388 -29.47 23.89 11.49
N GLU A 389 -30.33 23.86 10.47
CA GLU A 389 -30.05 24.43 9.14
C GLU A 389 -29.80 25.93 9.24
N MET A 390 -30.70 26.67 9.91
CA MET A 390 -30.55 28.11 10.13
C MET A 390 -29.27 28.44 10.91
N ALA A 391 -28.95 27.65 11.94
CA ALA A 391 -27.74 27.84 12.73
C ALA A 391 -26.45 27.59 11.94
N LEU A 392 -26.49 26.65 10.99
CA LEU A 392 -25.43 26.41 10.02
C LEU A 392 -25.35 27.58 9.01
N GLU A 393 -26.47 28.03 8.44
CA GLU A 393 -26.58 29.16 7.47
C GLU A 393 -25.95 30.45 7.97
N LEU A 394 -26.09 30.69 9.27
CA LEU A 394 -25.50 31.85 9.93
C LEU A 394 -23.96 31.79 10.02
N GLY A 395 -23.34 30.64 9.71
CA GLY A 395 -21.88 30.44 9.73
C GLY A 395 -21.29 30.51 11.13
N SER A 396 -22.11 30.19 12.14
CA SER A 396 -21.72 30.25 13.55
C SER A 396 -20.70 29.18 13.95
N GLN A 397 -20.69 28.05 13.25
CA GLN A 397 -19.79 26.93 13.47
C GLN A 397 -19.59 26.22 12.14
N PHE A 398 -18.36 25.82 11.84
CA PHE A 398 -18.03 25.08 10.64
C PHE A 398 -16.89 24.09 10.93
N LEU A 399 -16.89 22.98 10.20
CA LEU A 399 -15.82 21.99 10.24
C LEU A 399 -14.93 22.25 9.02
N LEU A 400 -13.68 22.66 9.24
CA LEU A 400 -12.72 22.82 8.16
C LEU A 400 -12.32 21.44 7.62
N ARG A 401 -11.86 21.41 6.36
CA ARG A 401 -11.29 20.20 5.78
C ARG A 401 -10.17 19.65 6.67
N ASN A 402 -10.04 18.33 6.70
CA ASN A 402 -8.97 17.68 7.43
C ASN A 402 -7.63 18.28 7.00
N GLY A 403 -6.83 18.74 7.95
CA GLY A 403 -5.47 19.21 7.67
C GLY A 403 -4.60 18.07 7.14
N ASN A 404 -3.39 18.39 6.68
CA ASN A 404 -2.43 17.44 6.07
C ASN A 404 -2.06 16.23 6.97
N CYS A 405 -2.39 16.31 8.26
CA CYS A 405 -2.20 15.24 9.25
C CYS A 405 -3.45 14.36 9.48
N GLY A 406 -4.49 14.50 8.67
CA GLY A 406 -5.74 13.72 8.77
C GLY A 406 -6.67 14.16 9.89
N ARG A 407 -6.42 15.34 10.46
CA ARG A 407 -7.13 15.85 11.62
C ARG A 407 -8.24 16.85 11.17
N SER A 408 -9.51 16.63 11.56
CA SER A 408 -10.70 17.52 11.42
C SER A 408 -10.76 18.78 12.31
N VAL A 409 -10.47 19.97 11.78
CA VAL A 409 -10.50 21.22 12.59
C VAL A 409 -11.92 21.77 12.70
N TRP A 410 -12.41 22.00 13.92
CA TRP A 410 -13.67 22.71 14.17
C TRP A 410 -13.39 24.18 14.48
N CYS A 411 -14.23 25.08 13.96
CA CYS A 411 -14.20 26.51 14.26
C CYS A 411 -15.60 26.98 14.64
N GLY A 412 -15.70 27.77 15.70
CA GLY A 412 -16.95 28.36 16.17
C GLY A 412 -16.81 29.85 16.42
N GLU A 413 -17.80 30.63 16.01
CA GLU A 413 -17.97 32.07 16.25
C GLU A 413 -19.03 32.24 17.36
N PRO A 414 -18.62 32.30 18.65
CA PRO A 414 -19.55 32.27 19.78
C PRO A 414 -20.40 33.54 19.91
N LEU A 415 -20.03 34.63 19.23
CA LEU A 415 -20.68 35.93 19.37
C LEU A 415 -21.85 36.16 18.40
N LEU A 416 -22.00 35.29 17.41
CA LEU A 416 -23.05 35.44 16.41
C LEU A 416 -24.39 34.98 16.98
N LYS A 417 -25.24 35.91 17.43
CA LYS A 417 -26.59 35.61 17.92
C LYS A 417 -27.44 35.01 16.79
N MET A 418 -27.90 33.78 16.97
CA MET A 418 -28.79 33.06 16.07
C MET A 418 -30.26 33.38 16.34
N SER A 419 -30.58 33.71 17.60
CA SER A 419 -31.91 34.14 18.02
C SER A 419 -31.83 35.31 18.99
N SER A 420 -32.88 36.14 19.01
CA SER A 420 -33.08 37.14 20.06
C SER A 420 -33.47 36.51 21.39
N ASP A 421 -34.01 35.27 21.36
CA ASP A 421 -34.32 34.47 22.54
C ASP A 421 -33.08 33.66 22.97
N PRO A 422 -32.51 33.89 24.18
CA PRO A 422 -31.32 33.20 24.66
C PRO A 422 -31.47 31.69 24.78
N GLU A 423 -32.67 31.18 25.05
CA GLU A 423 -32.90 29.74 25.20
C GLU A 423 -32.90 29.05 23.84
N VAL A 424 -33.53 29.68 22.85
CA VAL A 424 -33.51 29.21 21.45
C VAL A 424 -32.10 29.28 20.87
N ASP A 425 -31.37 30.36 21.13
CA ASP A 425 -29.97 30.54 20.71
C ASP A 425 -29.08 29.42 21.29
N LEU A 426 -29.22 29.12 22.58
CA LEU A 426 -28.48 28.06 23.24
C LEU A 426 -28.81 26.68 22.64
N LYS A 427 -30.09 26.38 22.44
CA LYS A 427 -30.54 25.12 21.81
C LYS A 427 -29.97 24.96 20.40
N MET A 428 -30.02 26.01 19.59
CA MET A 428 -29.44 25.99 18.23
C MET A 428 -27.94 25.71 18.25
N ARG A 429 -27.17 26.37 19.13
CA ARG A 429 -25.73 26.14 19.26
C ARG A 429 -25.40 24.70 19.63
N VAL A 430 -26.13 24.14 20.61
CA VAL A 430 -25.91 22.77 21.07
C VAL A 430 -26.26 21.76 19.98
N LYS A 431 -27.36 21.98 19.22
CA LYS A 431 -27.69 21.14 18.06
C LYS A 431 -26.54 21.09 17.04
N VAL A 432 -25.98 22.24 16.66
CA VAL A 432 -24.85 22.30 15.71
C VAL A 432 -23.60 21.59 16.25
N LEU A 433 -23.33 21.69 17.55
CA LEU A 433 -22.22 20.97 18.18
C LEU A 433 -22.39 19.46 18.12
N TYR A 434 -23.60 18.95 18.37
CA TYR A 434 -23.91 17.52 18.22
C TYR A 434 -23.71 17.06 16.78
N TYR A 435 -24.12 17.88 15.81
CA TYR A 435 -23.88 17.62 14.40
C TYR A 435 -22.39 17.53 14.08
N VAL A 436 -21.60 18.52 14.49
CA VAL A 436 -20.13 18.51 14.33
C VAL A 436 -19.51 17.28 15.01
N ALA A 437 -19.87 17.01 16.28
CA ALA A 437 -19.35 15.88 17.04
C ALA A 437 -19.68 14.54 16.36
N SER A 438 -20.88 14.38 15.79
CA SER A 438 -21.25 13.16 15.06
C SER A 438 -20.42 12.92 13.80
N LYS A 439 -20.01 13.99 13.10
CA LYS A 439 -19.16 13.90 11.91
C LYS A 439 -17.70 13.62 12.31
N VAL A 440 -17.25 14.18 13.43
CA VAL A 440 -15.90 13.97 13.99
C VAL A 440 -15.74 12.57 14.60
N LEU A 441 -16.77 12.04 15.27
CA LEU A 441 -16.79 10.68 15.85
C LEU A 441 -16.59 9.57 14.81
N LYS A 442 -16.88 9.83 13.53
CA LYS A 442 -16.59 8.89 12.43
C LYS A 442 -15.10 8.80 12.08
N ILE A 443 -14.25 9.71 12.58
CA ILE A 443 -12.88 9.92 12.07
C ILE A 443 -11.77 9.59 13.11
N LEU A 444 -12.10 9.23 14.37
CA LEU A 444 -11.16 8.82 15.44
C LEU A 444 -9.77 9.49 15.37
N SER A 445 -9.72 10.82 15.42
CA SER A 445 -8.49 11.56 15.72
C SER A 445 -8.76 12.83 16.54
N ARG A 446 -7.76 13.21 17.36
CA ARG A 446 -7.78 14.18 18.49
C ARG A 446 -8.15 15.62 18.08
N PHE A 447 -9.03 16.33 18.81
CA PHE A 447 -9.43 17.73 18.49
C PHE A 447 -9.90 18.69 19.59
N VAL A 448 -9.50 19.99 19.48
CA VAL A 448 -10.35 21.22 19.35
C VAL A 448 -9.48 22.50 19.32
N ILE A 449 -9.76 23.49 18.44
CA ILE A 449 -9.28 24.89 18.56
C ILE A 449 -10.52 25.82 18.53
N ILE A 450 -10.69 26.71 19.51
CA ILE A 450 -11.80 27.68 19.56
C ILE A 450 -11.22 29.10 19.44
N SER A 451 -11.73 29.89 18.50
CA SER A 451 -11.38 31.30 18.35
C SER A 451 -12.57 32.22 18.66
N CYS A 452 -12.29 33.42 19.19
CA CYS A 452 -13.27 34.48 19.39
C CYS A 452 -12.63 35.82 19.00
N PRO A 453 -13.01 36.47 17.88
CA PRO A 453 -12.30 37.65 17.40
C PRO A 453 -12.63 38.97 18.13
N SER A 454 -13.74 39.12 18.87
CA SER A 454 -14.02 40.43 19.51
C SER A 454 -15.11 40.47 20.60
N GLY A 455 -14.72 40.69 21.86
CA GLY A 455 -15.63 41.13 22.93
C GLY A 455 -16.05 40.02 23.88
N TRP A 456 -15.39 39.97 25.05
CA TRP A 456 -15.71 39.01 26.10
C TRP A 456 -16.99 39.43 26.84
N SER A 457 -18.04 38.61 26.74
CA SER A 457 -19.21 38.69 27.64
C SER A 457 -19.18 37.54 28.64
N VAL A 458 -19.75 37.75 29.84
CA VAL A 458 -19.95 36.69 30.87
C VAL A 458 -20.66 35.46 30.28
N PHE A 459 -21.53 35.68 29.29
CA PHE A 459 -22.22 34.62 28.56
C PHE A 459 -21.28 33.77 27.69
N THR A 460 -20.26 34.39 27.06
CA THR A 460 -19.26 33.69 26.25
C THR A 460 -18.37 32.80 27.12
N GLU A 461 -17.98 33.29 28.30
CA GLU A 461 -17.22 32.50 29.28
C GLU A 461 -18.02 31.30 29.79
N PHE A 462 -19.31 31.49 30.08
CA PHE A 462 -20.20 30.41 30.46
C PHE A 462 -20.34 29.36 29.35
N CYS A 463 -20.55 29.78 28.10
CA CYS A 463 -20.63 28.87 26.96
C CYS A 463 -19.32 28.10 26.77
N CYS A 464 -18.16 28.75 26.81
CA CYS A 464 -16.87 28.06 26.70
C CYS A 464 -16.65 27.06 27.84
N LYS A 465 -16.96 27.41 29.09
CA LYS A 465 -16.85 26.50 30.24
C LYS A 465 -17.83 25.32 30.16
N PHE A 466 -19.06 25.57 29.70
CA PHE A 466 -20.05 24.53 29.46
C PHE A 466 -19.59 23.58 28.35
N LEU A 467 -19.03 24.12 27.26
CA LEU A 467 -18.49 23.32 26.15
C LEU A 467 -17.30 22.50 26.60
N VAL A 468 -16.31 23.08 27.26
CA VAL A 468 -15.17 22.31 27.82
C VAL A 468 -15.69 21.21 28.72
N ARG A 469 -16.61 21.49 29.65
CA ARG A 469 -17.16 20.47 30.54
C ARG A 469 -17.93 19.37 29.79
N MET A 470 -18.73 19.73 28.78
CA MET A 470 -19.44 18.79 27.93
C MET A 470 -18.45 17.91 27.16
N PHE A 471 -17.41 18.50 26.55
CA PHE A 471 -16.37 17.77 25.82
C PHE A 471 -15.52 16.89 26.75
N THR A 472 -15.13 17.36 27.94
CA THR A 472 -14.40 16.55 28.93
C THR A 472 -15.28 15.40 29.44
N THR A 473 -16.58 15.64 29.63
CA THR A 473 -17.53 14.59 30.05
C THR A 473 -17.74 13.57 28.93
N LEU A 474 -17.86 14.00 27.67
CA LEU A 474 -18.07 13.13 26.51
C LEU A 474 -16.78 12.45 26.01
N PHE A 475 -15.60 13.04 26.23
CA PHE A 475 -14.35 12.62 25.58
C PHE A 475 -13.07 12.68 26.47
N GLY A 476 -13.18 12.73 27.80
CA GLY A 476 -12.04 12.63 28.73
C GLY A 476 -11.17 13.91 28.88
N GLU A 477 -10.18 13.88 29.77
CA GLU A 477 -9.33 15.03 30.15
C GLU A 477 -8.16 15.32 29.18
N ASP A 478 -7.78 14.38 28.31
CA ASP A 478 -6.58 14.46 27.43
C ASP A 478 -6.81 15.20 26.08
N GLN A 479 -7.60 16.28 26.09
CA GLN A 479 -7.90 17.06 24.88
C GLN A 479 -7.00 18.31 24.81
N ASN A 480 -6.24 18.46 23.72
CA ASN A 480 -5.48 19.69 23.40
C ASN A 480 -6.44 20.82 22.96
N ILE A 481 -7.11 21.46 23.92
CA ILE A 481 -8.03 22.58 23.66
C ILE A 481 -7.24 23.89 23.73
N HIS A 482 -7.18 24.62 22.61
CA HIS A 482 -6.53 25.93 22.56
C HIS A 482 -7.55 27.06 22.39
N PHE A 483 -7.40 28.11 23.19
CA PHE A 483 -8.15 29.37 23.10
C PHE A 483 -7.21 30.49 22.66
N SER A 484 -7.60 31.29 21.67
CA SER A 484 -6.92 32.55 21.36
C SER A 484 -7.95 33.68 21.18
N VAL A 485 -7.67 34.84 21.78
CA VAL A 485 -8.58 35.99 21.89
C VAL A 485 -7.82 37.27 21.54
N GLY A 486 -8.36 38.09 20.62
CA GLY A 486 -7.81 39.40 20.25
C GLY A 486 -7.40 39.52 18.78
N VAL A 487 -6.95 40.71 18.35
CA VAL A 487 -6.55 40.96 16.94
C VAL A 487 -5.21 40.29 16.61
N GLU A 488 -4.28 40.23 17.57
CA GLU A 488 -3.03 39.47 17.46
C GLU A 488 -3.27 37.95 17.32
N ALA A 489 -4.44 37.46 17.73
CA ALA A 489 -4.84 36.06 17.59
C ALA A 489 -5.10 35.65 16.14
N GLN A 490 -5.44 36.57 15.25
CA GLN A 490 -5.79 36.23 13.87
C GLN A 490 -4.56 35.81 13.04
N GLU A 491 -3.42 36.45 13.28
CA GLU A 491 -2.15 36.12 12.61
C GLU A 491 -1.50 34.87 13.22
N GLU A 492 -1.53 34.74 14.55
CA GLU A 492 -1.14 33.50 15.24
C GLU A 492 -2.01 32.30 14.79
N MET A 493 -3.30 32.53 14.55
CA MET A 493 -4.23 31.53 14.03
C MET A 493 -3.91 31.13 12.59
N HIS A 494 -3.61 32.08 11.71
CA HIS A 494 -3.20 31.78 10.33
C HIS A 494 -1.92 30.92 10.32
N GLN A 495 -0.90 31.30 11.10
CA GLN A 495 0.33 30.52 11.20
C GLN A 495 0.07 29.10 11.72
N LYS A 496 -0.87 28.93 12.66
CA LYS A 496 -1.25 27.61 13.16
C LYS A 496 -2.08 26.81 12.15
N PHE A 497 -2.97 27.44 11.40
CA PHE A 497 -3.70 26.78 10.31
C PHE A 497 -2.77 26.33 9.20
N GLU A 498 -1.82 27.17 8.79
CA GLU A 498 -0.78 26.79 7.83
C GLU A 498 0.09 25.65 8.35
N ALA A 499 0.50 25.67 9.62
CA ALA A 499 1.24 24.57 10.25
C ALA A 499 0.44 23.26 10.30
N LEU A 500 -0.89 23.33 10.30
CA LEU A 500 -1.79 22.18 10.22
C LEU A 500 -2.17 21.80 8.76
N GLY A 501 -1.70 22.57 7.77
CA GLY A 501 -1.99 22.35 6.35
C GLY A 501 -3.36 22.87 5.88
N VAL A 502 -3.97 23.79 6.63
CA VAL A 502 -5.22 24.48 6.23
C VAL A 502 -4.83 25.79 5.55
N THR A 503 -5.07 25.90 4.24
CA THR A 503 -4.77 27.10 3.46
C THR A 503 -5.84 28.18 3.65
N SER A 504 -5.49 29.44 3.35
CA SER A 504 -6.44 30.57 3.40
C SER A 504 -7.65 30.38 2.46
N GLU A 505 -7.51 29.63 1.37
CA GLU A 505 -8.62 29.26 0.48
C GLU A 505 -9.64 28.31 1.14
N GLY A 506 -9.24 27.53 2.15
CA GLY A 506 -10.13 26.65 2.91
C GLY A 506 -10.83 27.32 4.09
N LEU A 507 -10.54 28.60 4.36
CA LEU A 507 -11.13 29.36 5.46
C LEU A 507 -12.35 30.17 4.95
N PRO A 508 -13.41 30.32 5.76
CA PRO A 508 -14.46 31.26 5.41
C PRO A 508 -13.95 32.71 5.49
N LYS A 509 -14.61 33.60 4.76
CA LYS A 509 -14.26 35.03 4.60
C LYS A 509 -14.10 35.78 5.91
N LYS A 510 -14.85 35.37 6.94
CA LYS A 510 -14.74 35.93 8.30
C LYS A 510 -13.49 35.45 9.07
N ALA A 511 -12.92 34.32 8.69
CA ALA A 511 -11.68 33.76 9.23
C ALA A 511 -10.45 34.08 8.35
N GLY A 512 -10.58 34.97 7.36
CA GLY A 512 -9.47 35.41 6.48
C GLY A 512 -9.40 34.73 5.11
N GLY A 513 -10.34 33.84 4.76
CA GLY A 513 -10.36 33.20 3.44
C GLY A 513 -11.23 33.88 2.39
N GLN A 514 -11.46 33.21 1.25
CA GLN A 514 -12.13 33.82 0.09
C GLN A 514 -13.65 33.56 0.03
N ASP A 515 -14.14 32.49 0.66
CA ASP A 515 -15.53 32.02 0.51
C ASP A 515 -16.48 32.50 1.62
N GLY A 516 -17.69 32.93 1.26
CA GLY A 516 -18.73 33.30 2.24
C GLY A 516 -19.33 32.07 2.95
N PRO A 517 -20.01 32.25 4.10
CA PRO A 517 -20.67 31.15 4.81
C PRO A 517 -21.67 30.36 3.96
N MET A 518 -22.32 31.03 2.99
CA MET A 518 -23.26 30.41 2.06
C MET A 518 -22.55 29.58 0.98
N GLU A 519 -21.42 30.02 0.46
CA GLU A 519 -20.59 29.27 -0.50
C GLU A 519 -19.99 28.02 0.15
N PHE A 520 -19.56 28.12 1.41
CA PHE A 520 -19.09 26.97 2.19
C PHE A 520 -20.21 25.96 2.45
N LEU A 521 -21.41 26.43 2.82
CA LEU A 521 -22.58 25.57 2.99
C LEU A 521 -23.13 25.03 1.67
N LEU A 522 -22.98 25.77 0.57
CA LEU A 522 -23.23 25.25 -0.75
C LEU A 522 -22.23 24.13 -1.03
N CYS A 523 -20.94 24.28 -0.76
CA CYS A 523 -19.96 23.19 -0.87
C CYS A 523 -20.31 21.99 0.03
N GLN A 524 -20.78 22.20 1.25
CA GLN A 524 -21.17 21.11 2.15
C GLN A 524 -22.50 20.45 1.72
N ARG A 525 -23.50 21.25 1.29
CA ARG A 525 -24.71 20.75 0.62
C ARG A 525 -24.37 20.07 -0.69
N LEU A 526 -23.35 20.52 -1.41
CA LEU A 526 -22.87 19.93 -2.65
C LEU A 526 -22.05 18.67 -2.35
N GLU A 527 -21.38 18.51 -1.23
CA GLU A 527 -20.76 17.23 -0.82
C GLU A 527 -21.83 16.25 -0.32
N GLU A 528 -22.89 16.73 0.34
CA GLU A 528 -24.06 15.94 0.75
C GLU A 528 -25.02 15.62 -0.42
N ASN A 529 -25.03 16.44 -1.49
CA ASN A 529 -25.88 16.28 -2.68
C ASN A 529 -25.12 15.86 -3.96
N HIS A 530 -23.78 15.93 -4.04
CA HIS A 530 -23.01 15.48 -5.22
C HIS A 530 -22.82 13.96 -5.23
N GLY A 531 -23.89 13.32 -5.67
CA GLY A 531 -23.75 12.71 -6.98
C GLY A 531 -23.51 13.81 -8.04
N GLU A 532 -22.41 13.68 -8.78
CA GLU A 532 -22.10 14.25 -10.10
C GLU A 532 -22.86 15.51 -10.59
N VAL A 533 -22.11 16.52 -11.03
CA VAL A 533 -22.60 17.55 -11.98
C VAL A 533 -23.09 16.84 -13.25
N SER A 534 -24.38 16.52 -13.29
CA SER A 534 -25.03 15.98 -14.49
C SER A 534 -25.40 17.14 -15.41
N VAL A 535 -25.02 17.01 -16.69
CA VAL A 535 -25.95 17.37 -17.76
C VAL A 535 -27.29 16.81 -17.31
N THR A 536 -28.31 17.66 -17.09
CA THR A 536 -29.59 17.20 -16.53
C THR A 536 -29.98 15.88 -17.20
N ASN A 537 -30.34 14.86 -16.41
CA ASN A 537 -30.55 13.49 -16.90
C ASN A 537 -31.41 13.44 -18.19
N GLU A 538 -32.31 14.40 -18.37
CA GLU A 538 -33.11 14.61 -19.57
C GLU A 538 -32.32 15.00 -20.83
N VAL A 539 -31.41 15.99 -20.74
CA VAL A 539 -30.58 16.43 -21.88
C VAL A 539 -29.60 15.32 -22.29
N ALA A 540 -29.03 14.62 -21.30
CA ALA A 540 -28.17 13.46 -21.54
C ALA A 540 -28.93 12.33 -22.25
N SER A 541 -30.11 11.96 -21.75
CA SER A 541 -30.94 10.90 -22.35
C SER A 541 -31.36 11.22 -23.79
N SER A 542 -31.75 12.48 -24.05
CA SER A 542 -32.10 12.94 -25.40
C SER A 542 -30.91 12.87 -26.37
N ALA A 543 -29.73 13.33 -25.93
CA ALA A 543 -28.51 13.30 -26.74
C ALA A 543 -28.04 11.86 -27.05
N ILE A 544 -28.13 10.95 -26.08
CA ILE A 544 -27.82 9.53 -26.26
C ILE A 544 -28.78 8.90 -27.29
N LYS A 545 -30.08 9.18 -27.19
CA LYS A 545 -31.07 8.70 -28.18
C LYS A 545 -30.76 9.22 -29.59
N ALA A 546 -30.39 10.50 -29.71
CA ALA A 546 -30.00 11.09 -30.98
C ALA A 546 -28.72 10.44 -31.55
N MET A 547 -27.72 10.15 -30.70
CA MET A 547 -26.49 9.48 -31.12
C MET A 547 -26.74 8.04 -31.59
N ARG A 548 -27.58 7.28 -30.89
CA ARG A 548 -28.00 5.93 -31.32
C ARG A 548 -28.69 5.98 -32.69
N THR A 549 -29.55 6.96 -32.90
CA THR A 549 -30.22 7.18 -34.21
C THR A 549 -29.19 7.48 -35.28
N ALA A 550 -28.23 8.38 -35.02
CA ALA A 550 -27.18 8.71 -35.96
C ALA A 550 -26.27 7.49 -36.27
N LEU A 551 -25.94 6.68 -35.27
CA LEU A 551 -25.15 5.45 -35.45
C LEU A 551 -25.91 4.40 -36.28
N ALA A 552 -27.24 4.32 -36.15
CA ALA A 552 -28.07 3.47 -36.99
C ALA A 552 -28.02 3.87 -38.47
N LEU A 553 -27.88 5.18 -38.76
CA LEU A 553 -27.78 5.71 -40.12
C LEU A 553 -26.40 5.51 -40.79
N ILE A 554 -25.34 5.23 -40.02
CA ILE A 554 -24.02 4.91 -40.59
C ILE A 554 -24.11 3.57 -41.35
N PRO A 555 -23.63 3.48 -42.62
CA PRO A 555 -23.64 2.22 -43.36
C PRO A 555 -22.94 1.09 -42.62
N ASN A 556 -23.48 -0.13 -42.66
CA ASN A 556 -22.96 -1.28 -41.89
C ASN A 556 -21.46 -1.54 -42.13
N GLY A 557 -20.95 -1.32 -43.35
CA GLY A 557 -19.52 -1.45 -43.64
C GLY A 557 -18.64 -0.51 -42.82
N ASN A 558 -19.10 0.72 -42.56
CA ASN A 558 -18.34 1.73 -41.81
C ASN A 558 -18.48 1.60 -40.29
N LYS A 559 -19.34 0.70 -39.81
CA LYS A 559 -19.52 0.39 -38.38
C LYS A 559 -19.39 -1.11 -38.08
N ALA A 560 -18.77 -1.86 -38.99
CA ALA A 560 -18.70 -3.33 -38.89
C ALA A 560 -18.00 -3.79 -37.60
N ALA A 561 -16.90 -3.14 -37.22
CA ALA A 561 -16.19 -3.45 -35.98
C ALA A 561 -17.03 -3.17 -34.72
N TYR A 562 -17.84 -2.10 -34.72
CA TYR A 562 -18.79 -1.82 -33.65
C TYR A 562 -19.91 -2.87 -33.59
N LEU A 563 -20.48 -3.28 -34.73
CA LEU A 563 -21.51 -4.31 -34.76
C LEU A 563 -20.98 -5.66 -34.25
N GLU A 564 -19.73 -6.00 -34.57
CA GLU A 564 -19.07 -7.19 -34.03
C GLU A 564 -18.80 -7.07 -32.53
N ALA A 565 -18.43 -5.89 -32.03
CA ALA A 565 -18.29 -5.66 -30.60
C ALA A 565 -19.63 -5.82 -29.86
N LEU A 566 -20.73 -5.32 -30.44
CA LEU A 566 -22.07 -5.46 -29.89
C LEU A 566 -22.53 -6.92 -29.85
N ASP A 567 -22.11 -7.74 -30.82
CA ASP A 567 -22.40 -9.17 -30.88
C ASP A 567 -21.56 -9.98 -29.87
N LYS A 568 -20.24 -9.70 -29.80
CA LYS A 568 -19.30 -10.49 -28.98
C LYS A 568 -19.21 -10.07 -27.52
N ALA A 569 -19.35 -8.77 -27.23
CA ALA A 569 -19.13 -8.19 -25.90
C ALA A 569 -19.97 -6.92 -25.70
N PRO A 570 -21.31 -7.02 -25.70
CA PRO A 570 -22.20 -5.87 -25.59
C PRO A 570 -21.92 -5.02 -24.33
N GLU A 571 -21.64 -5.65 -23.19
CA GLU A 571 -21.32 -5.00 -21.93
C GLU A 571 -20.08 -4.10 -22.02
N LEU A 572 -19.07 -4.50 -22.81
CA LEU A 572 -17.84 -3.74 -22.96
C LEU A 572 -18.07 -2.44 -23.73
N SER A 573 -18.99 -2.47 -24.70
CA SER A 573 -19.41 -1.26 -25.41
C SER A 573 -20.12 -0.25 -24.51
N GLU A 574 -20.83 -0.72 -23.49
CA GLU A 574 -21.50 0.14 -22.53
C GLU A 574 -20.56 0.65 -21.43
N GLN A 575 -19.59 -0.16 -20.99
CA GLN A 575 -18.73 0.18 -19.86
C GLN A 575 -17.49 1.01 -20.26
N GLU A 576 -16.78 0.60 -21.32
CA GLU A 576 -15.50 1.23 -21.68
C GLU A 576 -15.68 2.39 -22.66
N SER A 577 -16.69 2.27 -23.53
CA SER A 577 -17.00 3.24 -24.58
C SER A 577 -18.29 3.98 -24.23
N LEU A 578 -18.29 4.67 -23.09
CA LEU A 578 -19.44 5.45 -22.65
C LEU A 578 -19.79 6.56 -23.66
N TRP A 579 -21.03 6.52 -24.14
CA TRP A 579 -21.60 7.44 -25.13
C TRP A 579 -21.40 8.91 -24.73
N GLU A 580 -21.52 9.18 -23.42
CA GLU A 580 -21.37 10.48 -22.79
C GLU A 580 -20.01 11.11 -23.07
N ARG A 581 -18.93 10.30 -23.13
CA ARG A 581 -17.58 10.80 -23.40
C ARG A 581 -17.50 11.40 -24.80
N PHE A 582 -18.01 10.69 -25.79
CA PHE A 582 -18.04 11.13 -27.20
C PHE A 582 -19.00 12.31 -27.40
N LEU A 583 -20.14 12.32 -26.71
CA LEU A 583 -21.07 13.44 -26.75
C LEU A 583 -20.45 14.70 -26.14
N ARG A 584 -19.84 14.62 -24.95
CA ARG A 584 -19.13 15.75 -24.33
C ARG A 584 -18.02 16.27 -25.24
N PHE A 585 -17.20 15.36 -25.77
CA PHE A 585 -16.12 15.72 -26.69
C PHE A 585 -16.64 16.46 -27.93
N THR A 586 -17.77 16.04 -28.49
CA THR A 586 -18.35 16.63 -29.72
C THR A 586 -19.36 17.75 -29.46
N ASN A 587 -19.38 18.33 -28.25
CA ASN A 587 -20.34 19.36 -27.84
C ASN A 587 -21.80 18.93 -28.11
N CYS A 588 -22.13 17.70 -27.74
CA CYS A 588 -23.42 17.03 -27.94
C CYS A 588 -23.86 16.88 -29.41
N ASN A 589 -22.95 16.97 -30.37
CA ASN A 589 -23.26 16.68 -31.78
C ASN A 589 -23.35 15.16 -32.00
N ALA A 590 -24.57 14.63 -31.91
CA ALA A 590 -24.89 13.21 -32.06
C ALA A 590 -24.29 12.55 -33.31
N THR A 591 -24.27 13.24 -34.45
CA THR A 591 -23.74 12.68 -35.71
C THR A 591 -22.23 12.57 -35.69
N LYS A 592 -21.53 13.61 -35.22
CA LYS A 592 -20.06 13.57 -35.05
C LYS A 592 -19.67 12.52 -34.01
N ALA A 593 -20.39 12.46 -32.89
CA ALA A 593 -20.16 11.47 -31.85
C ALA A 593 -20.30 10.04 -32.40
N ALA A 594 -21.39 9.75 -33.12
CA ALA A 594 -21.63 8.43 -33.70
C ALA A 594 -20.54 8.00 -34.71
N ASN A 595 -20.08 8.92 -35.57
CA ASN A 595 -19.00 8.62 -36.51
C ASN A 595 -17.68 8.33 -35.78
N MET A 596 -17.34 9.16 -34.77
CA MET A 596 -16.14 8.94 -33.95
C MET A 596 -16.22 7.61 -33.19
N TYR A 597 -17.41 7.26 -32.67
CA TYR A 597 -17.66 6.01 -31.98
C TYR A 597 -17.46 4.78 -32.87
N ALA A 598 -17.98 4.81 -34.10
CA ALA A 598 -17.75 3.74 -35.07
C ALA A 598 -16.26 3.60 -35.42
N LYS A 599 -15.57 4.74 -35.63
CA LYS A 599 -14.15 4.78 -35.95
C LYS A 599 -13.26 4.30 -34.79
N TYR A 600 -13.63 4.60 -33.54
CA TYR A 600 -12.97 4.10 -32.34
C TYR A 600 -12.88 2.56 -32.35
N TRP A 601 -14.01 1.90 -32.64
CA TRP A 601 -14.06 0.43 -32.69
C TRP A 601 -13.28 -0.16 -33.86
N GLU A 602 -13.27 0.51 -35.01
CA GLU A 602 -12.44 0.12 -36.15
C GLU A 602 -10.95 0.16 -35.78
N VAL A 603 -10.46 1.28 -35.24
CA VAL A 603 -9.06 1.43 -34.82
C VAL A 603 -8.71 0.46 -33.69
N ARG A 604 -9.61 0.23 -32.74
CA ARG A 604 -9.41 -0.77 -31.68
C ARG A 604 -9.27 -2.17 -32.28
N LYS A 605 -10.10 -2.55 -33.25
CA LYS A 605 -9.99 -3.84 -33.93
C LYS A 605 -8.68 -3.97 -34.70
N ASP A 606 -8.26 -2.93 -35.40
CA ASP A 606 -7.00 -2.94 -36.16
C ASP A 606 -5.77 -3.11 -35.25
N LEU A 607 -5.77 -2.49 -34.06
CA LEU A 607 -4.64 -2.54 -33.13
C LEU A 607 -4.55 -3.84 -32.33
N PHE A 608 -5.70 -4.40 -31.94
CA PHE A 608 -5.80 -5.53 -31.01
C PHE A 608 -6.24 -6.85 -31.65
N GLY A 609 -6.65 -6.83 -32.93
CA GLY A 609 -7.16 -8.01 -33.63
C GLY A 609 -8.36 -8.63 -32.91
N ASP A 610 -8.35 -9.95 -32.75
CA ASP A 610 -9.42 -10.67 -32.05
C ASP A 610 -9.56 -10.30 -30.57
N ARG A 611 -8.50 -9.74 -29.96
CA ARG A 611 -8.52 -9.29 -28.56
C ARG A 611 -9.20 -7.93 -28.38
N ALA A 612 -9.60 -7.26 -29.46
CA ALA A 612 -10.26 -5.96 -29.38
C ALA A 612 -11.55 -5.97 -28.57
N PHE A 613 -12.18 -7.14 -28.46
CA PHE A 613 -13.43 -7.37 -27.74
C PHE A 613 -13.22 -7.88 -26.30
N LEU A 614 -11.99 -7.80 -25.77
CA LEU A 614 -11.68 -8.04 -24.37
C LEU A 614 -11.50 -6.71 -23.62
N PRO A 615 -11.68 -6.69 -22.28
CA PRO A 615 -11.52 -5.48 -21.47
C PRO A 615 -10.17 -4.78 -21.69
N LEU A 616 -10.15 -3.45 -21.82
CA LEU A 616 -8.94 -2.66 -22.02
C LEU A 616 -8.24 -2.40 -20.68
N ASN A 617 -7.62 -3.45 -20.13
CA ASN A 617 -7.00 -3.43 -18.81
C ASN A 617 -5.59 -4.04 -18.78
N GLN A 618 -4.82 -3.77 -17.72
CA GLN A 618 -3.48 -4.31 -17.47
C GLN A 618 -3.51 -5.65 -16.73
N THR A 619 -4.66 -6.33 -16.64
CA THR A 619 -4.80 -7.60 -15.90
C THR A 619 -4.23 -8.80 -16.64
N PHE A 620 -3.77 -8.58 -17.88
CA PHE A 620 -3.32 -9.59 -18.85
C PHE A 620 -4.40 -10.55 -19.36
N GLU A 621 -5.62 -10.45 -18.85
CA GLU A 621 -6.80 -11.17 -19.36
C GLU A 621 -7.53 -10.33 -20.41
N GLY A 622 -7.29 -9.01 -20.42
CA GLY A 622 -7.85 -8.04 -21.34
C GLY A 622 -7.15 -7.90 -22.69
N ALA A 623 -7.51 -6.85 -23.44
CA ALA A 623 -6.94 -6.53 -24.74
C ALA A 623 -5.42 -6.27 -24.70
N VAL A 624 -4.91 -5.70 -23.60
CA VAL A 624 -3.49 -5.40 -23.42
C VAL A 624 -2.71 -6.69 -23.12
N GLU A 625 -1.79 -7.06 -24.01
CA GLU A 625 -1.03 -8.29 -23.88
C GLU A 625 0.14 -8.15 -22.89
N ARG A 626 0.73 -9.28 -22.50
CA ARG A 626 1.89 -9.30 -21.60
C ARG A 626 3.06 -8.46 -22.10
N LYS A 627 3.36 -8.53 -23.40
CA LYS A 627 4.43 -7.73 -24.01
C LYS A 627 4.12 -6.23 -23.99
N ASP A 628 2.84 -5.85 -24.04
CA ASP A 628 2.42 -4.46 -23.97
C ASP A 628 2.52 -3.93 -22.52
N VAL A 629 2.18 -4.77 -21.53
CA VAL A 629 2.39 -4.44 -20.12
C VAL A 629 3.88 -4.28 -19.79
N THR A 630 4.76 -5.12 -20.35
CA THR A 630 6.21 -4.95 -20.21
C THR A 630 6.67 -3.58 -20.76
N VAL A 631 6.09 -3.12 -21.87
CA VAL A 631 6.35 -1.76 -22.40
C VAL A 631 5.86 -0.68 -21.44
N LEU A 632 4.65 -0.80 -20.90
CA LEU A 632 4.14 0.15 -19.89
C LEU A 632 5.01 0.18 -18.63
N GLN A 633 5.53 -0.96 -18.19
CA GLN A 633 6.40 -1.07 -17.02
C GLN A 633 7.75 -0.37 -17.17
N THR A 634 8.18 -0.05 -18.39
CA THR A 634 9.43 0.73 -18.59
C THR A 634 9.33 2.18 -18.12
N GLY A 635 8.11 2.71 -17.90
CA GLY A 635 7.88 4.14 -17.68
C GLY A 635 7.95 4.97 -18.97
N TYR A 636 7.95 4.33 -20.14
CA TYR A 636 7.86 5.00 -21.44
C TYR A 636 6.63 5.93 -21.53
N LEU A 637 5.48 5.48 -21.02
CA LEU A 637 4.26 6.29 -20.88
C LEU A 637 3.84 6.29 -19.42
N MET A 638 3.66 7.48 -18.85
CA MET A 638 3.25 7.66 -17.46
C MET A 638 2.12 8.66 -17.36
N GLN A 639 1.07 8.33 -16.60
CA GLN A 639 0.12 9.34 -16.13
C GLN A 639 0.73 10.02 -14.91
N LEU A 640 0.91 11.35 -14.97
CA LEU A 640 1.36 12.14 -13.83
C LEU A 640 0.14 12.65 -13.04
N PRO A 641 0.33 13.12 -11.80
CA PRO A 641 -0.72 13.86 -11.09
C PRO A 641 -1.24 15.03 -11.94
N CYS A 642 -2.51 15.36 -11.77
CA CYS A 642 -3.11 16.45 -12.52
C CYS A 642 -2.48 17.80 -12.16
N VAL A 643 -2.47 18.73 -13.11
CA VAL A 643 -2.20 20.14 -12.83
C VAL A 643 -3.33 20.72 -11.95
N GLU A 644 -3.09 21.88 -11.34
CA GLU A 644 -4.03 22.53 -10.40
C GLU A 644 -5.43 22.77 -11.02
N SER A 645 -5.49 22.99 -12.33
CA SER A 645 -6.72 23.12 -13.10
C SER A 645 -7.52 21.82 -13.29
N GLY A 646 -7.00 20.69 -12.81
CA GLY A 646 -7.63 19.36 -12.85
C GLY A 646 -7.46 18.60 -14.17
N GLN A 647 -6.69 19.13 -15.13
CA GLN A 647 -6.41 18.45 -16.40
C GLN A 647 -5.41 17.31 -16.19
N SER A 648 -5.65 16.18 -16.86
CA SER A 648 -4.72 15.05 -16.81
C SER A 648 -3.40 15.40 -17.49
N VAL A 649 -2.30 14.76 -17.05
CA VAL A 649 -0.97 14.95 -17.63
C VAL A 649 -0.43 13.60 -18.10
N LEU A 650 -0.04 13.51 -19.37
CA LEU A 650 0.60 12.33 -19.96
C LEU A 650 2.08 12.64 -20.22
N TYR A 651 2.97 11.89 -19.59
CA TYR A 651 4.41 11.95 -19.82
C TYR A 651 4.86 10.83 -20.76
N CYS A 652 5.68 11.18 -21.76
CA CYS A 652 6.19 10.27 -22.79
C CYS A 652 7.71 10.43 -22.90
N ASP A 653 8.46 9.35 -22.64
CA ASP A 653 9.92 9.33 -22.66
C ASP A 653 10.46 8.17 -23.50
N GLY A 654 10.76 8.47 -24.76
CA GLY A 654 11.26 7.47 -25.71
C GLY A 654 12.59 6.83 -25.30
N THR A 655 13.38 7.46 -24.40
CA THR A 655 14.66 6.90 -23.93
C THR A 655 14.49 5.66 -23.06
N LYS A 656 13.28 5.43 -22.51
CA LYS A 656 12.95 4.26 -21.67
C LYS A 656 12.63 3.00 -22.47
N LEU A 657 12.51 3.10 -23.79
CA LEU A 657 12.17 1.97 -24.64
C LEU A 657 13.39 1.11 -24.96
N GLN A 658 13.26 -0.21 -24.81
CA GLN A 658 14.23 -1.16 -25.34
C GLN A 658 14.19 -1.16 -26.88
N LYS A 659 15.36 -1.29 -27.52
CA LYS A 659 15.50 -1.31 -29.00
C LYS A 659 14.69 -2.42 -29.68
N SER A 660 14.45 -3.52 -28.98
CA SER A 660 13.66 -4.67 -29.45
C SER A 660 12.14 -4.45 -29.39
N THR A 661 11.66 -3.31 -28.86
CA THR A 661 10.23 -3.08 -28.64
C THR A 661 9.47 -2.88 -29.96
N PHE A 662 8.52 -3.78 -30.24
CA PHE A 662 7.67 -3.71 -31.43
C PHE A 662 6.82 -2.43 -31.48
N SER A 663 6.71 -1.80 -32.65
CA SER A 663 5.88 -0.60 -32.88
C SER A 663 4.41 -0.83 -32.52
N SER A 664 3.86 -2.01 -32.83
CA SER A 664 2.48 -2.37 -32.51
C SER A 664 2.18 -2.35 -31.01
N SER A 665 3.14 -2.78 -30.17
CA SER A 665 2.97 -2.75 -28.72
C SER A 665 2.93 -1.32 -28.20
N ARG A 666 3.79 -0.44 -28.72
CA ARG A 666 3.77 0.99 -28.41
C ARG A 666 2.45 1.65 -28.80
N ALA A 667 1.88 1.30 -29.96
CA ALA A 667 0.57 1.78 -30.40
C ALA A 667 -0.56 1.35 -29.45
N ARG A 668 -0.60 0.06 -29.06
CA ARG A 668 -1.58 -0.44 -28.09
C ARG A 668 -1.46 0.24 -26.72
N CYS A 669 -0.25 0.46 -26.22
CA CYS A 669 -0.02 1.19 -24.97
C CYS A 669 -0.54 2.64 -25.02
N LYS A 670 -0.37 3.33 -26.15
CA LYS A 670 -0.90 4.70 -26.34
C LYS A 670 -2.42 4.73 -26.35
N PHE A 671 -3.05 3.78 -27.05
CA PHE A 671 -4.50 3.64 -27.07
C PHE A 671 -5.05 3.42 -25.65
N TYR A 672 -4.43 2.51 -24.90
CA TYR A 672 -4.73 2.26 -23.49
C TYR A 672 -4.55 3.52 -22.61
N MET A 673 -3.44 4.24 -22.71
CA MET A 673 -3.24 5.43 -21.88
C MET A 673 -4.24 6.55 -22.19
N LEU A 674 -4.58 6.76 -23.46
CA LEU A 674 -5.60 7.74 -23.85
C LEU A 674 -7.01 7.34 -23.39
N SER A 675 -7.32 6.04 -23.29
CA SER A 675 -8.61 5.61 -22.73
C SER A 675 -8.71 5.98 -21.25
N ILE A 676 -7.61 5.85 -20.49
CA ILE A 676 -7.56 6.34 -19.10
C ILE A 676 -7.75 7.86 -19.05
N MET A 677 -7.05 8.63 -19.90
CA MET A 677 -7.20 10.10 -19.90
C MET A 677 -8.65 10.51 -20.20
N SER A 678 -9.35 9.73 -21.03
CA SER A 678 -10.76 9.95 -21.34
C SER A 678 -11.72 9.67 -20.18
N GLU A 679 -11.27 9.08 -19.07
CA GLU A 679 -12.09 8.90 -17.87
C GLU A 679 -12.25 10.21 -17.08
N ASN A 680 -11.27 11.11 -17.17
CA ASN A 680 -11.36 12.42 -16.53
C ASN A 680 -12.31 13.36 -17.31
N VAL A 681 -13.42 13.73 -16.67
CA VAL A 681 -14.42 14.65 -17.24
C VAL A 681 -13.81 16.00 -17.62
N ILE A 682 -12.85 16.51 -16.85
CA ILE A 682 -12.16 17.77 -17.16
C ILE A 682 -11.36 17.61 -18.45
N SER A 683 -10.63 16.50 -18.62
CA SER A 683 -9.86 16.20 -19.83
C SER A 683 -10.73 15.97 -21.08
N GLN A 684 -11.95 15.44 -20.93
CA GLN A 684 -12.90 15.33 -22.05
C GLN A 684 -13.31 16.70 -22.60
N MET A 685 -13.46 17.69 -21.71
CA MET A 685 -13.95 19.03 -22.06
C MET A 685 -12.81 20.00 -22.42
N LYS A 686 -11.79 20.09 -21.57
CA LYS A 686 -10.68 21.05 -21.68
C LYS A 686 -9.43 20.46 -22.34
N GLY A 687 -9.33 19.14 -22.39
CA GLY A 687 -8.15 18.42 -22.86
C GLY A 687 -7.16 18.05 -21.75
N PHE A 688 -6.13 17.28 -22.12
CA PHE A 688 -5.03 16.87 -21.25
C PHE A 688 -3.71 17.51 -21.72
N ASN A 689 -2.71 17.59 -20.84
CA ASN A 689 -1.38 18.10 -21.15
C ASN A 689 -0.43 16.96 -21.52
N LEU A 690 0.34 17.13 -22.60
CA LEU A 690 1.34 16.15 -23.05
C LEU A 690 2.75 16.67 -22.77
N LEU A 691 3.49 15.96 -21.91
CA LEU A 691 4.92 16.17 -21.70
C LEU A 691 5.71 15.16 -22.53
N TYR A 692 6.38 15.62 -23.59
CA TYR A 692 7.14 14.78 -24.51
C TYR A 692 8.63 15.00 -24.35
N PHE A 693 9.33 14.07 -23.69
CA PHE A 693 10.78 14.13 -23.53
C PHE A 693 11.49 13.59 -24.78
N TRP A 694 12.22 14.47 -25.44
CA TRP A 694 12.86 14.20 -26.73
C TRP A 694 13.99 13.17 -26.58
N SER A 695 14.07 12.25 -27.55
CA SER A 695 15.06 11.16 -27.57
C SER A 695 15.70 10.98 -28.95
N ASP A 696 15.04 10.25 -29.85
CA ASP A 696 15.56 9.85 -31.17
C ASP A 696 14.57 10.23 -32.30
N PRO A 697 15.02 10.82 -33.43
CA PRO A 697 14.14 11.17 -34.56
C PRO A 697 13.35 9.99 -35.17
N SER A 698 13.88 8.76 -35.11
CA SER A 698 13.17 7.56 -35.58
C SER A 698 11.94 7.24 -34.74
N PHE A 699 12.00 7.58 -33.45
CA PHE A 699 10.88 7.45 -32.53
C PHE A 699 9.77 8.46 -32.86
N ASP A 700 10.11 9.69 -33.25
CA ASP A 700 9.13 10.73 -33.62
C ASP A 700 8.21 10.30 -34.78
N ARG A 701 8.75 9.61 -35.79
CA ARG A 701 7.94 9.15 -36.94
C ARG A 701 6.89 8.12 -36.54
N VAL A 702 7.30 7.09 -35.80
CA VAL A 702 6.38 6.06 -35.28
C VAL A 702 5.43 6.67 -34.26
N PHE A 703 5.87 7.70 -33.55
CA PHE A 703 5.00 8.46 -32.66
C PHE A 703 3.88 9.13 -33.44
N LYS A 704 4.21 9.91 -34.47
CA LYS A 704 3.22 10.60 -35.32
C LYS A 704 2.21 9.63 -35.96
N GLU A 705 2.71 8.63 -36.70
CA GLU A 705 1.87 7.74 -37.50
C GLU A 705 0.82 7.01 -36.63
N HIS A 706 1.23 6.48 -35.48
CA HIS A 706 0.30 5.76 -34.60
C HIS A 706 -0.48 6.67 -33.65
N PHE A 707 0.18 7.62 -33.00
CA PHE A 707 -0.47 8.45 -31.97
C PHE A 707 -1.35 9.52 -32.60
N VAL A 708 -0.72 10.38 -33.40
CA VAL A 708 -1.32 11.63 -33.88
C VAL A 708 -2.31 11.35 -35.00
N ASP A 709 -1.92 10.52 -35.98
CA ASP A 709 -2.70 10.33 -37.19
C ASP A 709 -3.78 9.24 -37.04
N THR A 710 -3.55 8.25 -36.18
CA THR A 710 -4.43 7.06 -36.07
C THR A 710 -5.26 7.04 -34.79
N ILE A 711 -4.61 7.09 -33.61
CA ILE A 711 -5.29 6.85 -32.33
C ILE A 711 -6.01 8.10 -31.83
N LEU A 712 -5.31 9.23 -31.73
CA LEU A 712 -5.83 10.44 -31.10
C LEU A 712 -7.13 10.99 -31.74
N PRO A 713 -7.31 10.96 -33.07
CA PRO A 713 -8.54 11.45 -33.71
C PRO A 713 -9.81 10.68 -33.36
N VAL A 714 -9.67 9.45 -32.84
CA VAL A 714 -10.81 8.59 -32.49
C VAL A 714 -11.09 8.54 -30.99
N MET A 715 -10.24 9.17 -30.18
CA MET A 715 -10.39 9.17 -28.72
C MET A 715 -11.25 10.36 -28.26
N PRO A 716 -12.17 10.16 -27.30
CA PRO A 716 -13.03 11.23 -26.79
C PRO A 716 -12.28 12.11 -25.75
N VAL A 717 -11.08 12.57 -26.10
CA VAL A 717 -10.22 13.42 -25.26
C VAL A 717 -9.44 14.39 -26.14
N ARG A 718 -9.27 15.64 -25.69
CA ARG A 718 -8.53 16.68 -26.43
C ARG A 718 -7.11 16.79 -25.90
N VAL A 719 -6.19 17.27 -26.72
CA VAL A 719 -4.91 17.78 -26.21
C VAL A 719 -5.09 19.25 -25.92
N HIS A 720 -4.78 19.68 -24.71
CA HIS A 720 -4.80 21.08 -24.31
C HIS A 720 -3.50 21.77 -24.70
N GLU A 721 -2.38 21.27 -24.14
CA GLU A 721 -1.04 21.78 -24.39
C GLU A 721 -0.05 20.63 -24.64
N VAL A 722 0.98 20.91 -25.41
CA VAL A 722 2.09 19.99 -25.68
C VAL A 722 3.40 20.68 -25.31
N HIS A 723 4.15 20.07 -24.40
CA HIS A 723 5.49 20.52 -24.01
C HIS A 723 6.50 19.52 -24.56
N ILE A 724 7.33 19.96 -25.52
CA ILE A 724 8.44 19.19 -26.06
C ILE A 724 9.69 19.55 -25.26
N LEU A 725 10.26 18.59 -24.56
CA LEU A 725 11.30 18.80 -23.56
C LEU A 725 12.65 18.28 -24.07
N GLY A 726 13.72 19.05 -23.87
CA GLY A 726 15.09 18.62 -24.16
C GLY A 726 16.09 19.22 -23.17
N LEU A 727 17.17 18.49 -22.91
CA LEU A 727 18.28 18.95 -22.08
C LEU A 727 19.53 19.11 -22.93
N ASP A 728 20.05 20.33 -23.00
CA ASP A 728 21.29 20.60 -23.73
C ASP A 728 22.48 20.45 -22.78
N LEU A 729 22.98 19.21 -22.64
CA LEU A 729 24.17 18.91 -21.84
C LEU A 729 25.48 19.08 -22.62
N CYS A 730 25.43 19.54 -23.88
CA CYS A 730 26.63 19.70 -24.68
C CYS A 730 27.37 21.00 -24.29
N PRO A 731 28.69 20.95 -24.04
CA PRO A 731 29.47 22.17 -23.84
C PRO A 731 29.41 23.04 -25.10
N ALA A 732 29.39 24.36 -24.90
CA ALA A 732 29.08 25.39 -25.91
C ALA A 732 29.97 25.40 -27.17
N ASP A 733 31.03 24.60 -27.22
CA ASP A 733 32.06 24.62 -28.25
C ASP A 733 31.82 23.62 -29.41
N VAL A 734 30.72 22.85 -29.40
CA VAL A 734 30.39 21.87 -30.47
C VAL A 734 29.42 22.49 -31.49
N LEU A 735 29.88 22.62 -32.74
CA LEU A 735 29.22 23.14 -33.96
C LEU A 735 27.69 23.41 -33.91
N VAL A 736 27.34 24.65 -34.26
CA VAL A 736 26.01 25.31 -34.23
C VAL A 736 24.88 24.58 -34.97
N GLU A 737 25.15 23.78 -36.01
CA GLU A 737 24.11 23.08 -36.79
C GLU A 737 23.47 21.89 -36.04
N SER A 738 23.89 21.61 -34.80
CA SER A 738 23.38 20.50 -33.98
C SER A 738 22.74 20.93 -32.65
N SER A 739 22.35 22.20 -32.49
CA SER A 739 21.74 22.67 -31.23
C SER A 739 20.49 21.85 -30.86
N MET A 740 20.27 21.63 -29.57
CA MET A 740 19.09 20.90 -29.09
C MET A 740 17.80 21.58 -29.55
N GLU A 741 17.79 22.92 -29.52
CA GLU A 741 16.66 23.73 -29.97
C GLU A 741 16.31 23.49 -31.45
N ALA A 742 17.30 23.43 -32.34
CA ALA A 742 17.06 23.12 -33.76
C ALA A 742 16.45 21.72 -33.95
N ARG A 743 16.87 20.75 -33.13
CA ARG A 743 16.32 19.39 -33.12
C ARG A 743 14.89 19.36 -32.60
N LEU A 744 14.58 20.04 -31.49
CA LEU A 744 13.22 20.14 -30.96
C LEU A 744 12.29 20.85 -31.93
N ASN A 745 12.74 21.92 -32.58
CA ASN A 745 11.97 22.63 -33.60
C ASN A 745 11.71 21.76 -34.83
N LYS A 746 12.68 20.92 -35.23
CA LYS A 746 12.46 19.90 -36.27
C LYS A 746 11.42 18.88 -35.83
N THR A 747 11.50 18.36 -34.60
CA THR A 747 10.51 17.43 -34.05
C THR A 747 9.11 18.06 -33.98
N LYS A 748 9.00 19.33 -33.55
CA LYS A 748 7.75 20.09 -33.56
C LYS A 748 7.10 20.13 -34.95
N ARG A 749 7.90 20.35 -36.00
CA ARG A 749 7.43 20.31 -37.41
C ARG A 749 7.06 18.90 -37.87
N VAL A 750 7.83 17.88 -37.48
CA VAL A 750 7.58 16.48 -37.87
C VAL A 750 6.27 15.97 -37.27
N LEU A 751 6.06 16.24 -35.97
CA LEU A 751 4.86 15.79 -35.26
C LEU A 751 3.61 16.54 -35.72
N ASP A 752 3.76 17.78 -36.20
CA ASP A 752 2.70 18.61 -36.79
C ASP A 752 1.42 18.68 -35.93
N PHE A 753 1.62 18.75 -34.62
CA PHE A 753 0.53 18.83 -33.64
C PHE A 753 -0.43 19.99 -33.93
N GLN A 754 0.07 21.10 -34.46
CA GLN A 754 -0.76 22.26 -34.79
C GLN A 754 -1.79 21.96 -35.87
N GLN A 755 -1.42 21.21 -36.92
CA GLN A 755 -2.34 20.85 -37.99
C GLN A 755 -3.39 19.85 -37.51
N VAL A 756 -2.99 18.84 -36.74
CA VAL A 756 -3.87 17.72 -36.37
C VAL A 756 -4.81 18.08 -35.22
N LEU A 757 -4.35 18.86 -34.24
CA LEU A 757 -5.08 19.10 -33.00
C LEU A 757 -5.90 20.39 -33.01
N GLY A 758 -5.68 21.27 -33.98
CA GLY A 758 -6.31 22.58 -34.02
C GLY A 758 -5.75 23.50 -32.94
N ALA A 759 -4.68 24.23 -33.27
CA ALA A 759 -4.03 25.24 -32.44
C ALA A 759 -3.89 24.95 -30.92
N PRO A 760 -3.47 23.75 -30.47
CA PRO A 760 -2.95 23.63 -29.11
C PRO A 760 -1.67 24.47 -28.99
N ALA A 761 -1.41 25.01 -27.80
CA ALA A 761 -0.12 25.62 -27.51
C ALA A 761 0.93 24.50 -27.50
N VAL A 762 1.81 24.49 -28.52
CA VAL A 762 2.95 23.58 -28.59
C VAL A 762 4.18 24.37 -28.18
N GLU A 763 4.66 24.13 -26.97
CA GLU A 763 5.80 24.82 -26.39
C GLU A 763 7.02 23.90 -26.36
N THR A 764 8.19 24.48 -26.65
CA THR A 764 9.47 23.78 -26.64
C THR A 764 10.31 24.29 -25.49
N HIS A 765 10.73 23.39 -24.61
CA HIS A 765 11.51 23.70 -23.41
C HIS A 765 12.89 23.11 -23.55
N VAL A 766 13.90 23.96 -23.67
CA VAL A 766 15.32 23.57 -23.68
C VAL A 766 15.94 24.03 -22.37
N GLY A 767 16.26 23.09 -21.49
CA GLY A 767 17.00 23.39 -20.27
C GLY A 767 18.49 23.52 -20.55
N THR A 768 19.07 24.68 -20.25
CA THR A 768 20.53 24.87 -20.15
C THR A 768 21.11 24.23 -18.88
N SER A 769 20.25 24.06 -17.87
CA SER A 769 20.52 23.31 -16.66
C SER A 769 19.30 22.49 -16.25
N ARG A 770 19.45 21.67 -15.21
CA ARG A 770 18.36 20.86 -14.66
C ARG A 770 17.29 21.73 -14.01
N GLU A 771 17.75 22.71 -13.24
CA GLU A 771 16.95 23.67 -12.52
C GLU A 771 16.18 24.60 -13.46
N ASP A 772 16.80 24.99 -14.58
CA ASP A 772 16.19 25.80 -15.64
C ASP A 772 14.99 25.06 -16.29
N LEU A 773 15.17 23.80 -16.71
CA LEU A 773 14.06 23.01 -17.27
C LEU A 773 12.93 22.84 -16.25
N LEU A 774 13.26 22.59 -14.98
CA LEU A 774 12.27 22.47 -13.91
C LEU A 774 11.50 23.77 -13.74
N GLN A 775 12.18 24.91 -13.65
CA GLN A 775 11.56 26.22 -13.47
C GLN A 775 10.60 26.55 -14.62
N ASN A 776 11.02 26.28 -15.87
CA ASN A 776 10.17 26.45 -17.03
C ASN A 776 8.90 25.62 -16.96
N LEU A 777 8.93 24.42 -16.35
CA LEU A 777 7.71 23.64 -16.13
C LEU A 777 6.88 24.19 -14.96
N LEU A 778 7.50 24.66 -13.87
CA LEU A 778 6.75 25.26 -12.76
C LEU A 778 5.94 26.48 -13.20
N ASP A 779 6.48 27.28 -14.11
CA ASP A 779 5.83 28.48 -14.65
C ASP A 779 4.55 28.16 -15.46
N TYR A 780 4.36 26.91 -15.88
CA TYR A 780 3.15 26.42 -16.57
C TYR A 780 2.18 25.69 -15.61
N GLY A 781 2.35 25.84 -14.30
CA GLY A 781 1.43 25.30 -13.29
C GLY A 781 1.64 23.82 -12.94
N TYR A 782 2.80 23.25 -13.29
CA TYR A 782 3.21 21.94 -12.79
C TYR A 782 3.82 22.08 -11.40
N SER A 783 3.53 21.15 -10.49
CA SER A 783 4.20 21.12 -9.18
C SER A 783 5.45 20.24 -9.22
N ARG A 784 6.44 20.56 -8.38
CA ARG A 784 7.67 19.76 -8.28
C ARG A 784 7.38 18.32 -7.86
N GLU A 785 6.38 18.13 -7.02
CA GLU A 785 5.91 16.84 -6.52
C GLU A 785 5.24 15.99 -7.60
N SER A 786 4.64 16.62 -8.62
CA SER A 786 3.96 15.94 -9.73
C SER A 786 4.91 15.49 -10.84
N LEU A 787 6.10 16.06 -10.93
CA LEU A 787 7.05 15.79 -12.01
C LEU A 787 7.97 14.61 -11.68
N PRO A 788 8.30 13.75 -12.67
CA PRO A 788 9.24 12.65 -12.49
C PRO A 788 10.65 13.16 -12.22
N LYS A 789 11.47 12.37 -11.52
CA LYS A 789 12.89 12.68 -11.29
C LYS A 789 13.69 12.91 -12.59
N ALA A 790 13.25 12.34 -13.71
CA ALA A 790 13.82 12.58 -15.04
C ALA A 790 13.66 14.04 -15.50
N LEU A 791 12.62 14.72 -15.02
CA LEU A 791 12.36 16.15 -15.17
C LEU A 791 12.66 16.92 -13.87
N PHE A 792 13.52 16.36 -13.01
CA PHE A 792 14.01 16.98 -11.77
C PHE A 792 12.95 17.28 -10.70
N GLY A 793 11.76 16.68 -10.85
CA GLY A 793 10.75 16.65 -9.80
C GLY A 793 11.06 15.61 -8.71
N LEU A 794 10.08 15.38 -7.84
CA LEU A 794 10.21 14.46 -6.70
C LEU A 794 9.60 13.07 -6.97
N LEU A 795 8.81 12.92 -8.02
CA LEU A 795 8.11 11.67 -8.32
C LEU A 795 9.10 10.60 -8.76
N GLY A 796 9.26 9.57 -7.92
CA GLY A 796 10.14 8.45 -8.17
C GLY A 796 9.50 7.41 -9.09
N PHE A 797 10.32 6.52 -9.64
CA PHE A 797 9.81 5.37 -10.39
C PHE A 797 8.93 4.45 -9.52
N ASP A 798 9.22 4.34 -8.22
CA ASP A 798 8.38 3.60 -7.28
C ASP A 798 6.96 4.17 -7.17
N ASP A 799 6.78 5.48 -7.35
CA ASP A 799 5.45 6.11 -7.31
C ASP A 799 4.65 5.79 -8.57
N PHE A 800 5.32 5.66 -9.72
CA PHE A 800 4.71 5.13 -10.94
C PHE A 800 4.29 3.66 -10.80
N VAL A 801 5.15 2.83 -10.18
CA VAL A 801 4.81 1.43 -9.90
C VAL A 801 3.59 1.34 -8.97
N LYS A 802 3.50 2.21 -7.95
CA LYS A 802 2.31 2.31 -7.09
C LYS A 802 1.08 2.74 -7.88
N TRP A 803 1.19 3.71 -8.78
CA TRP A 803 0.07 4.11 -9.66
C TRP A 803 -0.40 2.94 -10.54
N GLN A 804 0.51 2.23 -11.21
CA GLN A 804 0.16 1.03 -11.99
C GLN A 804 -0.51 -0.03 -11.11
N GLU A 805 -0.04 -0.16 -9.86
CA GLU A 805 -0.65 -1.07 -8.91
C GLU A 805 -2.10 -0.70 -8.60
N LEU A 806 -2.34 0.56 -8.26
CA LEU A 806 -3.67 1.09 -7.99
C LEU A 806 -4.58 0.97 -9.22
N ARG A 807 -4.04 1.24 -10.42
CA ARG A 807 -4.81 1.14 -11.66
C ARG A 807 -5.29 -0.29 -11.93
N VAL A 808 -4.40 -1.27 -11.85
CA VAL A 808 -4.77 -2.68 -12.02
C VAL A 808 -5.75 -3.11 -10.92
N ARG A 809 -5.59 -2.66 -9.67
CA ARG A 809 -6.56 -2.97 -8.60
C ARG A 809 -7.94 -2.45 -8.96
N TYR A 810 -8.02 -1.20 -9.40
CA TYR A 810 -9.26 -0.58 -9.88
C TYR A 810 -9.88 -1.41 -11.02
N GLU A 811 -9.09 -1.80 -12.02
CA GLU A 811 -9.53 -2.62 -13.16
C GLU A 811 -10.00 -4.03 -12.77
N TRP A 812 -9.53 -4.56 -11.64
CA TRP A 812 -10.00 -5.82 -11.07
C TRP A 812 -11.23 -5.67 -10.17
N GLY A 813 -11.72 -4.44 -9.96
CA GLY A 813 -12.78 -4.14 -9.00
C GLY A 813 -12.33 -4.21 -7.54
N LEU A 814 -11.02 -4.10 -7.27
CA LEU A 814 -10.47 -4.16 -5.92
C LEU A 814 -10.45 -2.76 -5.28
N PHE A 815 -10.52 -2.74 -3.95
CA PHE A 815 -10.62 -1.50 -3.17
C PHE A 815 -9.23 -0.95 -2.87
N THR A 816 -9.16 0.38 -2.80
CA THR A 816 -8.01 1.11 -2.30
C THR A 816 -8.21 1.39 -0.81
N ASN A 817 -7.22 1.14 0.03
CA ASN A 817 -7.31 1.50 1.45
C ASN A 817 -7.28 3.02 1.65
N SER A 818 -7.63 3.52 2.84
CA SER A 818 -7.70 4.97 3.12
C SER A 818 -6.40 5.73 2.84
N ARG A 819 -5.24 5.08 2.99
CA ARG A 819 -3.94 5.66 2.65
C ARG A 819 -3.71 5.74 1.13
N GLU A 820 -4.25 4.79 0.38
CA GLU A 820 -4.22 4.74 -1.08
C GLU A 820 -5.27 5.67 -1.72
N GLU A 821 -6.27 6.14 -0.96
CA GLU A 821 -7.26 7.11 -1.45
C GLU A 821 -6.62 8.44 -1.83
N GLU A 822 -5.64 8.92 -1.06
CA GLU A 822 -4.94 10.16 -1.36
C GLU A 822 -4.19 10.07 -2.70
N LEU A 823 -3.47 8.96 -2.91
CA LEU A 823 -2.80 8.69 -4.18
C LEU A 823 -3.82 8.55 -5.32
N SER A 824 -4.89 7.80 -5.12
CA SER A 824 -5.93 7.59 -6.14
C SER A 824 -6.60 8.89 -6.56
N ALA A 825 -6.84 9.80 -5.61
CA ALA A 825 -7.38 11.13 -5.86
C ALA A 825 -6.40 11.98 -6.70
N ARG A 826 -5.09 11.96 -6.39
CA ARG A 826 -4.07 12.68 -7.16
C ARG A 826 -4.02 12.25 -8.63
N TYR A 827 -4.29 10.98 -8.92
CA TYR A 827 -4.29 10.42 -10.27
C TYR A 827 -5.68 10.32 -10.93
N LEU A 828 -6.72 10.83 -10.26
CA LEU A 828 -8.12 10.73 -10.71
C LEU A 828 -8.56 9.30 -11.04
N ILE A 829 -8.05 8.30 -10.32
CA ILE A 829 -8.54 6.93 -10.47
C ILE A 829 -9.97 6.93 -9.90
N PRO A 830 -11.00 6.60 -10.70
CA PRO A 830 -12.37 6.63 -10.23
C PRO A 830 -12.51 5.75 -8.98
N ARG A 831 -13.21 6.26 -7.97
CA ARG A 831 -13.57 5.42 -6.83
C ARG A 831 -14.50 4.34 -7.35
N ASN A 832 -14.15 3.07 -7.10
CA ASN A 832 -15.16 2.03 -7.15
C ASN A 832 -16.22 2.42 -6.12
N LYS A 833 -17.45 2.68 -6.59
CA LYS A 833 -18.56 3.04 -5.70
C LYS A 833 -18.63 1.96 -4.62
N LEU A 834 -18.50 2.41 -3.39
CA LEU A 834 -18.62 1.62 -2.18
C LEU A 834 -19.88 0.74 -2.27
N LEU A 835 -19.70 -0.54 -2.57
CA LEU A 835 -20.67 -1.55 -2.20
C LEU A 835 -20.57 -1.68 -0.68
N LEU A 836 -21.28 -0.79 0.02
CA LEU A 836 -21.43 -0.84 1.50
C LEU A 836 -22.11 -2.14 1.96
N GLN A 837 -22.55 -2.98 1.02
CA GLN A 837 -23.09 -4.31 1.22
C GLN A 837 -22.39 -5.30 0.28
N GLU A 838 -21.05 -5.34 0.28
CA GLU A 838 -20.35 -6.49 -0.31
C GLU A 838 -20.69 -7.74 0.52
N GLU A 839 -21.27 -8.73 -0.15
CA GLU A 839 -21.39 -10.07 0.41
C GLU A 839 -19.98 -10.60 0.74
N ASP A 840 -19.84 -11.37 1.82
CA ASP A 840 -18.53 -11.88 2.24
C ASP A 840 -17.86 -12.76 1.16
N SER A 841 -18.65 -13.34 0.26
CA SER A 841 -18.21 -14.04 -0.96
C SER A 841 -17.39 -13.13 -1.90
N GLU A 842 -17.84 -11.91 -2.14
CA GLU A 842 -17.15 -10.90 -2.94
C GLU A 842 -15.84 -10.48 -2.25
N LYS A 843 -15.85 -10.33 -0.92
CA LYS A 843 -14.63 -10.00 -0.15
C LYS A 843 -13.56 -11.11 -0.26
N VAL A 844 -13.96 -12.38 -0.25
CA VAL A 844 -13.06 -13.53 -0.40
C VAL A 844 -12.48 -13.62 -1.81
N GLU A 845 -13.33 -13.51 -2.83
CA GLU A 845 -12.89 -13.52 -4.24
C GLU A 845 -11.97 -12.31 -4.53
N ARG A 846 -12.27 -11.14 -3.97
CA ARG A 846 -11.40 -9.96 -3.99
C ARG A 846 -10.02 -10.24 -3.38
N LYS A 847 -9.97 -10.89 -2.20
CA LYS A 847 -8.70 -11.26 -1.54
C LYS A 847 -7.90 -12.26 -2.38
N ARG A 848 -8.58 -13.22 -3.01
CA ARG A 848 -7.96 -14.19 -3.93
C ARG A 848 -7.37 -13.51 -5.16
N ARG A 849 -8.12 -12.63 -5.82
CA ARG A 849 -7.64 -11.82 -6.96
C ARG A 849 -6.43 -10.98 -6.58
N MET A 850 -6.47 -10.32 -5.42
CA MET A 850 -5.33 -9.53 -4.91
C MET A 850 -4.07 -10.39 -4.74
N THR A 851 -4.23 -11.60 -4.19
CA THR A 851 -3.11 -12.54 -3.98
C THR A 851 -2.50 -12.99 -5.31
N ILE A 852 -3.33 -13.30 -6.31
CA ILE A 852 -2.90 -13.67 -7.66
C ILE A 852 -2.10 -12.53 -8.30
N ILE A 853 -2.59 -11.29 -8.18
CA ILE A 853 -1.92 -10.09 -8.71
C ILE A 853 -0.55 -9.91 -8.06
N LEU A 854 -0.46 -9.97 -6.74
CA LEU A 854 0.79 -9.80 -6.00
C LEU A 854 1.82 -10.88 -6.36
N SER A 855 1.40 -12.15 -6.40
CA SER A 855 2.27 -13.27 -6.81
C SER A 855 2.76 -13.13 -8.26
N ARG A 856 1.87 -12.75 -9.18
CA ARG A 856 2.23 -12.56 -10.58
C ARG A 856 3.23 -11.42 -10.77
N ARG A 857 3.01 -10.29 -10.09
CA ARG A 857 3.91 -9.12 -10.13
C ARG A 857 5.27 -9.39 -9.52
N LYS A 858 5.33 -10.19 -8.45
CA LYS A 858 6.61 -10.59 -7.87
C LYS A 858 7.45 -11.34 -8.90
N ARG A 859 6.88 -12.37 -9.53
CA ARG A 859 7.54 -13.13 -10.61
C ARG A 859 7.94 -12.24 -11.80
N GLU A 860 7.10 -11.26 -12.14
CA GLU A 860 7.38 -10.34 -13.24
C GLU A 860 8.52 -9.35 -12.92
N ARG A 861 8.57 -8.81 -11.70
CA ARG A 861 9.71 -8.00 -11.24
C ARG A 861 11.00 -8.80 -11.19
N GLU A 862 10.94 -10.05 -10.75
CA GLU A 862 12.10 -10.96 -10.77
C GLU A 862 12.55 -11.25 -12.20
N ARG A 863 11.61 -11.47 -13.14
CA ARG A 863 11.91 -11.67 -14.56
C ARG A 863 12.55 -10.44 -15.19
N MET A 864 11.95 -9.25 -15.01
CA MET A 864 12.51 -8.00 -15.53
C MET A 864 13.88 -7.68 -14.91
N SER A 865 14.06 -7.96 -13.61
CA SER A 865 15.35 -7.83 -12.95
C SER A 865 16.40 -8.77 -13.56
N LEU A 866 16.03 -10.03 -13.81
CA LEU A 866 16.88 -10.99 -14.50
C LEU A 866 17.21 -10.57 -15.95
N GLU A 867 16.22 -10.14 -16.72
CA GLU A 867 16.41 -9.66 -18.10
C GLU A 867 17.30 -8.41 -18.13
N SER A 868 17.09 -7.47 -17.21
CA SER A 868 17.95 -6.28 -17.05
C SER A 868 19.38 -6.64 -16.66
N LEU A 869 19.57 -7.59 -15.73
CA LEU A 869 20.90 -8.06 -15.34
C LEU A 869 21.58 -8.83 -16.47
N GLN A 870 20.83 -9.57 -17.29
CA GLN A 870 21.36 -10.23 -18.48
C GLN A 870 21.77 -9.23 -19.56
N GLU A 871 20.97 -8.19 -19.78
CA GLU A 871 21.28 -7.10 -20.70
C GLU A 871 22.53 -6.34 -20.23
N GLU A 872 22.61 -5.98 -18.94
CA GLU A 872 23.79 -5.34 -18.35
C GLU A 872 25.03 -6.26 -18.43
N ALA A 873 24.89 -7.55 -18.15
CA ALA A 873 25.98 -8.51 -18.29
C ALA A 873 26.46 -8.63 -19.74
N MET A 874 25.54 -8.60 -20.71
CA MET A 874 25.88 -8.57 -22.14
C MET A 874 26.58 -7.26 -22.52
N GLU A 875 26.08 -6.11 -22.08
CA GLU A 875 26.70 -4.80 -22.34
C GLU A 875 28.09 -4.70 -21.72
N GLN A 876 28.28 -5.18 -20.49
CA GLN A 876 29.58 -5.25 -19.83
C GLN A 876 30.52 -6.22 -20.56
N THR A 877 30.00 -7.34 -21.06
CA THR A 877 30.78 -8.29 -21.89
C THR A 877 31.25 -7.63 -23.18
N ASP A 878 30.37 -6.91 -23.88
CA ASP A 878 30.72 -6.19 -25.11
C ASP A 878 31.64 -5.00 -24.85
N ARG A 879 31.47 -4.29 -23.73
CA ARG A 879 32.37 -3.23 -23.28
C ARG A 879 33.75 -3.80 -22.96
N ASN A 880 33.83 -4.93 -22.26
CA ASN A 880 35.08 -5.63 -21.98
C ASN A 880 35.75 -6.10 -23.27
N ARG A 881 35.01 -6.64 -24.24
CA ARG A 881 35.55 -7.00 -25.57
C ARG A 881 36.11 -5.77 -26.30
N LYS A 882 35.42 -4.62 -26.25
CA LYS A 882 35.90 -3.36 -26.83
C LYS A 882 37.18 -2.87 -26.14
N LEU A 883 37.22 -2.90 -24.81
CA LEU A 883 38.42 -2.54 -24.02
C LEU A 883 39.58 -3.49 -24.28
N GLN A 884 39.34 -4.79 -24.43
CA GLN A 884 40.36 -5.76 -24.81
C GLN A 884 40.95 -5.46 -26.18
N ARG A 885 40.11 -5.14 -27.18
CA ARG A 885 40.59 -4.71 -28.51
C ARG A 885 41.43 -3.43 -28.41
N LEU A 886 40.98 -2.44 -27.65
CA LEU A 886 41.72 -1.20 -27.43
C LEU A 886 43.06 -1.43 -26.71
N ASN A 887 43.10 -2.30 -25.71
CA ASN A 887 44.33 -2.67 -25.00
C ASN A 887 45.31 -3.39 -25.92
N GLU A 888 44.83 -4.25 -26.81
CA GLU A 888 45.67 -4.91 -27.81
C GLU A 888 46.27 -3.88 -28.77
N THR A 889 45.46 -2.94 -29.26
CA THR A 889 45.94 -1.82 -30.09
C THR A 889 46.98 -0.96 -29.34
N LEU A 890 46.78 -0.70 -28.04
CA LEU A 890 47.76 0.03 -27.23
C LEU A 890 49.06 -0.75 -27.04
N ARG A 891 49.01 -2.07 -26.85
CA ARG A 891 50.21 -2.92 -26.76
C ARG A 891 51.00 -2.88 -28.06
N GLU A 892 50.34 -3.03 -29.21
CA GLU A 892 50.99 -2.93 -30.53
C GLU A 892 51.67 -1.56 -30.71
N LEU A 893 51.04 -0.48 -30.26
CA LEU A 893 51.61 0.87 -30.31
C LEU A 893 52.82 1.02 -29.39
N VAL A 894 52.78 0.44 -28.18
CA VAL A 894 53.90 0.44 -27.23
C VAL A 894 55.07 -0.41 -27.75
N GLU A 895 54.80 -1.57 -28.34
CA GLU A 895 55.83 -2.41 -28.98
C GLU A 895 56.51 -1.66 -30.13
N LYS A 896 55.74 -1.05 -31.03
CA LYS A 896 56.29 -0.19 -32.10
C LYS A 896 57.12 0.96 -31.55
N ALA A 897 56.67 1.63 -30.49
CA ALA A 897 57.43 2.69 -29.84
C ALA A 897 58.75 2.17 -29.25
N ASN A 898 58.73 0.99 -28.60
CA ASN A 898 59.92 0.36 -28.04
C ASN A 898 60.92 -0.07 -29.12
N GLU A 899 60.45 -0.57 -30.27
CA GLU A 899 61.31 -0.87 -31.42
C GLU A 899 61.99 0.40 -31.96
N ILE A 900 61.27 1.50 -32.07
CA ILE A 900 61.81 2.81 -32.48
C ILE A 900 62.90 3.26 -31.49
N VAL A 901 62.66 3.15 -30.17
CA VAL A 901 63.64 3.53 -29.14
C VAL A 901 64.89 2.64 -29.20
N LYS A 902 64.73 1.32 -29.38
CA LYS A 902 65.87 0.39 -29.48
C LYS A 902 66.69 0.63 -30.75
N GLY A 903 66.03 0.91 -31.88
CA GLY A 903 66.71 1.22 -33.14
C GLY A 903 67.41 2.58 -33.16
N GLY A 904 67.02 3.53 -32.29
CA GLY A 904 67.69 4.82 -32.14
C GLY A 904 68.91 4.82 -31.20
N LEU A 905 69.14 3.74 -30.46
CA LEU A 905 70.26 3.59 -29.51
C LEU A 905 71.40 2.71 -30.06
N SER A 906 71.22 2.11 -31.24
CA SER A 906 72.25 1.43 -32.04
C SER A 906 72.79 2.37 -33.10
#